data_AF-A0A9W6X2W7-F1
#
_entry.id   AF-A0A9W6X2W7-F1
#
_cell.length_a   1.000
_cell.length_b   1.000
_cell.length_c   1.000
_cell.angle_alpha   90.00
_cell.angle_beta   90.00
_cell.angle_gamma   90.00
#
_symmetry.space_group_name_H-M   'P 1'
#
loop_
_entity.id
_entity.type
_entity.pdbx_description
1 polymer ?
#
loop_
_entity_poly.entity_id
_entity_poly.type
_entity_poly.pdbx_seq_one_letter_code
_entity_poly.pdbx_strand_id
1 'polypeptide(L)'
;MASFPLFTAVAVVGRECLAVRRGDLPHVYRSIDEYVDTVSLKWTVATGYAQLPSLRLAQFLAAREPTNLDSSFRWSILNDAAASAAGRGDLKTLKWLVEYYCPDQFLTKAVSAAAAGGHLDILKWLHVDHRNLGYWGGMEMGGAVWNQDNQVVNWLKVNAEPHRECAAKLMVVAAAQGDQSLVEWIHRLYGVGADGAKRTAQDKYHWDLAKWVLINCELEDRSVNFDRAAGDGCLRFLKWAVQEKFATPGDRTVGVAADHGRLEIVQWLHDDVGENRMGAAFEKAAQNGDLAMLKWLHENACQGCTTAAMDGAARKGYLEVVKWLHENRTEGCTKAAMDRAAQNGHLDVVTWLHTHRTEGCTTQAMDKAASFGFLDVIKWLHANRSEGCTFAAMDSAAENGHLDVVAWLSANRDEACTTTAMDTSAARGNLEMVRWLHENRREGCSVAAMDRAAANGHLVVVKFLHDNRSEGCTDAAMHRAAVGGFLEVVKYLHENRNEGCTAATMDMAASRGQLEVVNFLHANRTEGCSTEAMDAAAGRGHLDVVKFLHEERLEGCTTRAMDSACSAGHLNVVRWLHQNRGEGCSPAAIKDAVSRGNFEIVMFLYAERPFEFHFPPACILSAARLEIMEWLLRQCQSELGGCEFLADRSNWHLNEWLRARGFRFVSQNDSLVCWKWGDPLAQHPNML
;
A
#
# COMPACT_ATOMS: atom_id res chain seq x y z
N MET A 1 -51.20 -16.36 -1.24
CA MET A 1 -50.48 -16.66 0.01
C MET A 1 -49.37 -15.63 0.14
N ALA A 2 -49.35 -14.89 1.25
CA ALA A 2 -48.47 -13.73 1.45
C ALA A 2 -47.00 -14.14 1.52
N SER A 3 -46.13 -13.45 0.78
CA SER A 3 -44.67 -13.59 0.90
C SER A 3 -44.21 -12.86 2.15
N PHE A 4 -43.69 -13.60 3.12
CA PHE A 4 -43.07 -13.00 4.30
C PHE A 4 -41.76 -12.29 3.91
N PRO A 5 -41.40 -11.16 4.55
CA PRO A 5 -40.13 -10.49 4.30
C PRO A 5 -38.97 -11.32 4.88
N LEU A 6 -37.87 -11.43 4.13
CA LEU A 6 -36.68 -12.15 4.55
C LEU A 6 -35.88 -11.26 5.53
N PHE A 7 -36.14 -11.39 6.84
CA PHE A 7 -35.65 -10.43 7.84
C PHE A 7 -34.18 -10.58 8.26
N THR A 8 -33.49 -11.69 7.94
CA THR A 8 -32.08 -11.89 8.30
C THR A 8 -31.48 -13.07 7.52
N ALA A 9 -30.29 -12.89 6.95
CA ALA A 9 -29.47 -14.00 6.46
C ALA A 9 -28.63 -14.58 7.61
N VAL A 10 -28.71 -15.88 7.85
CA VAL A 10 -27.90 -16.59 8.87
C VAL A 10 -26.87 -17.47 8.15
N ALA A 11 -25.58 -17.27 8.44
CA ALA A 11 -24.53 -18.19 8.05
C ALA A 11 -24.55 -19.40 9.01
N VAL A 12 -25.11 -20.52 8.59
CA VAL A 12 -25.11 -21.77 9.38
C VAL A 12 -23.86 -22.57 9.03
N VAL A 13 -22.88 -22.59 9.94
CA VAL A 13 -21.72 -23.49 9.85
C VAL A 13 -22.01 -24.73 10.70
N GLY A 14 -22.41 -25.82 10.06
CA GLY A 14 -22.62 -27.10 10.73
C GLY A 14 -21.31 -27.70 11.22
N ARG A 15 -21.03 -27.63 12.54
CA ARG A 15 -19.84 -28.26 13.16
C ARG A 15 -19.92 -29.78 13.21
N GLU A 16 -21.13 -30.36 13.17
CA GLU A 16 -21.37 -31.82 13.25
C GLU A 16 -22.41 -32.28 12.21
N CYS A 17 -22.44 -33.58 11.91
CA CYS A 17 -23.44 -34.16 11.02
C CYS A 17 -24.74 -34.24 11.82
N LEU A 18 -25.79 -33.51 11.41
CA LEU A 18 -27.09 -33.61 12.06
C LEU A 18 -27.60 -35.04 11.87
N ALA A 19 -27.60 -35.83 12.94
CA ALA A 19 -27.89 -37.25 12.87
C ALA A 19 -29.34 -37.48 12.41
N VAL A 20 -29.51 -37.94 11.16
CA VAL A 20 -30.79 -38.28 10.51
C VAL A 20 -31.64 -39.28 11.33
N ARG A 21 -31.04 -39.96 12.32
CA ARG A 21 -31.64 -41.12 12.99
C ARG A 21 -31.98 -40.96 14.48
N ARG A 22 -31.82 -39.80 15.14
CA ARG A 22 -32.07 -39.68 16.61
C ARG A 22 -32.66 -38.35 17.11
N GLY A 23 -33.45 -37.64 16.31
CA GLY A 23 -34.13 -36.42 16.76
C GLY A 23 -35.60 -36.39 16.37
N ASP A 24 -36.45 -35.88 17.25
CA ASP A 24 -37.84 -35.54 16.93
C ASP A 24 -37.85 -34.49 15.79
N LEU A 25 -38.72 -34.68 14.80
CA LEU A 25 -38.92 -33.81 13.61
C LEU A 25 -37.91 -33.91 12.43
N PRO A 26 -37.66 -35.10 11.84
CA PRO A 26 -36.80 -35.29 10.66
C PRO A 26 -37.19 -34.48 9.42
N HIS A 27 -38.45 -34.02 9.31
CA HIS A 27 -38.92 -33.19 8.20
C HIS A 27 -38.44 -31.73 8.31
N VAL A 28 -38.34 -31.16 9.53
CA VAL A 28 -37.78 -29.82 9.74
C VAL A 28 -36.32 -29.80 9.34
N TYR A 29 -35.58 -30.86 9.67
CA TYR A 29 -34.19 -31.02 9.26
C TYR A 29 -34.04 -31.10 7.74
N ARG A 30 -34.88 -31.87 7.04
CA ARG A 30 -34.87 -31.90 5.57
C ARG A 30 -35.24 -30.55 4.95
N SER A 31 -36.19 -29.82 5.52
CA SER A 31 -36.56 -28.50 5.02
C SER A 31 -35.46 -27.45 5.25
N ILE A 32 -34.71 -27.55 6.35
CA ILE A 32 -33.52 -26.70 6.58
C ILE A 32 -32.41 -27.11 5.61
N ASP A 33 -32.15 -28.41 5.41
CA ASP A 33 -31.18 -28.91 4.43
C ASP A 33 -31.55 -28.45 3.02
N GLU A 34 -32.81 -28.64 2.59
CA GLU A 34 -33.33 -28.16 1.29
C GLU A 34 -33.22 -26.62 1.14
N TYR A 35 -33.46 -25.87 2.23
CA TYR A 35 -33.34 -24.41 2.22
C TYR A 35 -31.88 -23.93 2.15
N VAL A 36 -30.95 -24.67 2.78
CA VAL A 36 -29.50 -24.37 2.78
C VAL A 36 -28.80 -24.97 1.54
N ASP A 37 -29.38 -26.00 0.91
CA ASP A 37 -28.84 -26.74 -0.23
C ASP A 37 -28.85 -25.96 -1.55
N THR A 38 -29.41 -24.75 -1.59
CA THR A 38 -29.18 -23.82 -2.69
C THR A 38 -27.77 -23.23 -2.58
N VAL A 39 -26.74 -24.07 -2.80
CA VAL A 39 -25.35 -23.60 -2.91
C VAL A 39 -25.27 -22.70 -4.13
N SER A 40 -25.18 -21.39 -3.89
CA SER A 40 -24.94 -20.41 -4.94
C SER A 40 -23.67 -20.80 -5.71
N LEU A 41 -23.69 -20.68 -7.05
CA LEU A 41 -22.53 -20.77 -7.96
C LEU A 41 -21.44 -19.67 -7.71
N LYS A 42 -21.44 -19.07 -6.53
CA LYS A 42 -20.45 -18.13 -6.00
C LYS A 42 -19.43 -18.84 -5.10
N TRP A 43 -19.77 -20.03 -4.59
CA TRP A 43 -18.93 -20.81 -3.68
C TRP A 43 -18.27 -21.95 -4.44
N THR A 44 -17.00 -21.77 -4.77
CA THR A 44 -16.12 -22.85 -5.25
C THR A 44 -15.42 -23.48 -4.05
N VAL A 45 -14.82 -24.67 -4.22
CA VAL A 45 -13.99 -25.29 -3.18
C VAL A 45 -12.91 -24.32 -2.68
N ALA A 46 -12.29 -23.56 -3.59
CA ALA A 46 -11.29 -22.56 -3.26
C ALA A 46 -11.86 -21.39 -2.44
N THR A 47 -12.94 -20.75 -2.88
CA THR A 47 -13.49 -19.58 -2.17
C THR A 47 -14.11 -19.98 -0.83
N GLY A 48 -14.74 -21.15 -0.75
CA GLY A 48 -15.26 -21.71 0.50
C GLY A 48 -14.15 -22.02 1.51
N TYR A 49 -13.09 -22.70 1.08
CA TYR A 49 -11.96 -23.03 1.96
C TYR A 49 -11.18 -21.78 2.39
N ALA A 50 -11.03 -20.78 1.53
CA ALA A 50 -10.36 -19.53 1.87
C ALA A 50 -11.08 -18.77 3.01
N GLN A 51 -12.42 -18.77 3.01
CA GLN A 51 -13.23 -18.15 4.06
C GLN A 51 -13.25 -19.00 5.34
N LEU A 52 -13.44 -20.30 5.21
CA LEU A 52 -13.49 -21.25 6.33
C LEU A 52 -12.67 -22.49 5.99
N PRO A 53 -11.42 -22.60 6.49
CA PRO A 53 -10.50 -23.70 6.15
C PRO A 53 -10.95 -25.00 6.81
N SER A 54 -11.88 -25.69 6.16
CA SER A 54 -12.47 -26.94 6.63
C SER A 54 -12.56 -27.94 5.49
N LEU A 55 -11.91 -29.10 5.66
CA LEU A 55 -12.02 -30.23 4.74
C LEU A 55 -13.48 -30.62 4.50
N ARG A 56 -14.31 -30.58 5.55
CA ARG A 56 -15.72 -30.96 5.43
C ARG A 56 -16.48 -29.99 4.53
N LEU A 57 -16.22 -28.69 4.65
CA LEU A 57 -16.82 -27.70 3.77
C LEU A 57 -16.33 -27.87 2.33
N ALA A 58 -15.04 -28.11 2.13
CA ALA A 58 -14.46 -28.38 0.81
C ALA A 58 -15.11 -29.62 0.15
N GLN A 59 -15.27 -30.72 0.89
CA GLN A 59 -15.96 -31.94 0.44
C GLN A 59 -17.43 -31.68 0.12
N PHE A 60 -18.12 -30.90 0.97
CA PHE A 60 -19.52 -30.53 0.76
C PHE A 60 -19.71 -29.74 -0.53
N LEU A 61 -18.81 -28.78 -0.81
CA LEU A 61 -18.83 -27.98 -2.02
C LEU A 61 -18.48 -28.80 -3.26
N ALA A 62 -17.44 -29.63 -3.21
CA ALA A 62 -17.05 -30.51 -4.32
C ALA A 62 -18.16 -31.48 -4.73
N ALA A 63 -18.90 -32.06 -3.77
CA ALA A 63 -20.01 -32.97 -4.05
C ALA A 63 -21.19 -32.28 -4.77
N ARG A 64 -21.26 -30.96 -4.72
CA ARG A 64 -22.32 -30.13 -5.32
C ARG A 64 -21.83 -29.29 -6.49
N GLU A 65 -20.63 -29.56 -6.99
CA GLU A 65 -20.12 -28.89 -8.18
C GLU A 65 -20.93 -29.26 -9.43
N PRO A 66 -21.07 -28.32 -10.39
CA PRO A 66 -21.67 -28.63 -11.67
C PRO A 66 -20.92 -29.76 -12.38
N THR A 67 -21.66 -30.71 -12.96
CA THR A 67 -21.08 -31.84 -13.69
C THR A 67 -20.42 -31.41 -15.01
N ASN A 68 -20.81 -30.26 -15.56
CA ASN A 68 -20.30 -29.66 -16.79
C ASN A 68 -19.17 -28.63 -16.59
N LEU A 69 -18.54 -28.61 -15.40
CA LEU A 69 -17.47 -27.66 -15.11
C LEU A 69 -16.25 -27.88 -16.03
N ASP A 70 -15.76 -26.82 -16.67
CA ASP A 70 -14.58 -26.89 -17.54
C ASP A 70 -13.35 -27.42 -16.78
N SER A 71 -12.62 -28.33 -17.42
CA SER A 71 -11.45 -29.00 -16.82
C SER A 71 -10.34 -28.03 -16.37
N SER A 72 -10.05 -26.99 -17.15
CA SER A 72 -9.03 -25.99 -16.81
C SER A 72 -9.52 -25.06 -15.70
N PHE A 73 -10.81 -24.76 -15.66
CA PHE A 73 -11.38 -23.99 -14.56
C PHE A 73 -11.37 -24.79 -13.24
N ARG A 74 -11.77 -26.06 -13.27
CA ARG A 74 -11.66 -26.96 -12.11
C ARG A 74 -10.20 -27.10 -11.65
N TRP A 75 -9.25 -27.16 -12.58
CA TRP A 75 -7.82 -27.14 -12.30
C TRP A 75 -7.37 -25.85 -11.60
N SER A 76 -7.91 -24.68 -11.97
CA SER A 76 -7.66 -23.43 -11.25
C SER A 76 -8.23 -23.42 -9.83
N ILE A 77 -9.42 -23.99 -9.62
CA ILE A 77 -10.02 -24.13 -8.27
C ILE A 77 -9.12 -25.01 -7.40
N LEU A 78 -8.67 -26.15 -7.93
CA LEU A 78 -7.70 -27.01 -7.25
C LEU A 78 -6.47 -26.20 -6.83
N ASN A 79 -5.85 -25.44 -7.74
CA ASN A 79 -4.62 -24.72 -7.45
C ASN A 79 -4.76 -23.64 -6.39
N ASP A 80 -5.86 -22.88 -6.41
CA ASP A 80 -6.10 -21.85 -5.39
C ASP A 80 -6.42 -22.47 -4.02
N ALA A 81 -7.18 -23.58 -3.98
CA ALA A 81 -7.46 -24.32 -2.75
C ALA A 81 -6.20 -25.01 -2.20
N ALA A 82 -5.43 -25.67 -3.06
CA ALA A 82 -4.20 -26.39 -2.71
C ALA A 82 -3.12 -25.42 -2.21
N ALA A 83 -2.95 -24.26 -2.84
CA ALA A 83 -2.05 -23.22 -2.34
C ALA A 83 -2.45 -22.76 -0.93
N SER A 84 -3.74 -22.53 -0.71
CA SER A 84 -4.27 -22.12 0.59
C SER A 84 -4.06 -23.18 1.67
N ALA A 85 -4.34 -24.46 1.36
CA ALA A 85 -4.13 -25.58 2.29
C ALA A 85 -2.65 -25.80 2.59
N ALA A 86 -1.81 -25.79 1.53
CA ALA A 86 -0.36 -25.95 1.63
C ALA A 86 0.30 -24.86 2.47
N GLY A 87 -0.04 -23.59 2.24
CA GLY A 87 0.50 -22.47 3.03
C GLY A 87 0.06 -22.46 4.49
N ARG A 88 -1.07 -23.11 4.81
CA ARG A 88 -1.58 -23.23 6.19
C ARG A 88 -1.11 -24.49 6.93
N GLY A 89 -0.45 -25.43 6.23
CA GLY A 89 -0.02 -26.69 6.84
C GLY A 89 -1.13 -27.74 6.94
N ASP A 90 -2.24 -27.59 6.21
CA ASP A 90 -3.35 -28.55 6.23
C ASP A 90 -3.11 -29.69 5.23
N LEU A 91 -2.20 -30.61 5.61
CA LEU A 91 -1.86 -31.79 4.82
C LEU A 91 -3.09 -32.67 4.53
N LYS A 92 -4.06 -32.73 5.46
CA LYS A 92 -5.24 -33.58 5.31
C LYS A 92 -6.13 -33.08 4.18
N THR A 93 -6.39 -31.78 4.12
CA THR A 93 -7.16 -31.20 3.01
C THR A 93 -6.39 -31.27 1.70
N LEU A 94 -5.08 -31.03 1.72
CA LEU A 94 -4.25 -31.12 0.53
C LEU A 94 -4.25 -32.53 -0.07
N LYS A 95 -4.10 -33.58 0.75
CA LYS A 95 -4.22 -34.97 0.29
C LYS A 95 -5.56 -35.23 -0.39
N TRP A 96 -6.65 -34.79 0.24
CA TRP A 96 -7.97 -34.97 -0.35
C TRP A 96 -8.13 -34.24 -1.70
N LEU A 97 -7.60 -33.01 -1.81
CA LEU A 97 -7.63 -32.24 -3.04
C LEU A 97 -6.88 -32.95 -4.19
N VAL A 98 -5.70 -33.50 -3.90
CA VAL A 98 -4.81 -34.12 -4.89
C VAL A 98 -5.23 -35.55 -5.24
N GLU A 99 -5.64 -36.35 -4.25
CA GLU A 99 -5.91 -37.78 -4.45
C GLU A 99 -7.36 -38.06 -4.89
N TYR A 100 -8.32 -37.20 -4.51
CA TYR A 100 -9.75 -37.47 -4.70
C TYR A 100 -10.49 -36.40 -5.50
N TYR A 101 -10.20 -35.12 -5.30
CA TYR A 101 -10.95 -34.05 -5.98
C TYR A 101 -10.52 -33.89 -7.44
N CYS A 102 -9.22 -33.77 -7.70
CA CYS A 102 -8.67 -33.63 -9.05
C CYS A 102 -7.35 -34.42 -9.18
N PRO A 103 -7.45 -35.75 -9.33
CA PRO A 103 -6.27 -36.61 -9.43
C PRO A 103 -5.41 -36.26 -10.64
N ASP A 104 -4.09 -36.42 -10.45
CA ASP A 104 -3.05 -36.25 -11.48
C ASP A 104 -2.95 -34.85 -12.11
N GLN A 105 -3.62 -33.85 -11.52
CA GLN A 105 -3.53 -32.46 -11.97
C GLN A 105 -2.29 -31.75 -11.40
N PHE A 106 -1.72 -30.87 -12.21
CA PHE A 106 -0.46 -30.19 -11.88
C PHE A 106 -0.67 -29.03 -10.89
N LEU A 107 0.09 -28.98 -9.80
CA LEU A 107 -0.03 -27.98 -8.75
C LEU A 107 0.90 -26.78 -9.02
N THR A 108 0.33 -25.69 -9.52
CA THR A 108 1.06 -24.49 -9.95
C THR A 108 1.55 -23.62 -8.79
N LYS A 109 1.00 -23.78 -7.58
CA LYS A 109 1.31 -22.91 -6.42
C LYS A 109 1.53 -23.66 -5.10
N ALA A 110 1.20 -24.95 -5.02
CA ALA A 110 1.20 -25.67 -3.75
C ALA A 110 2.59 -25.79 -3.11
N VAL A 111 3.63 -26.08 -3.92
CA VAL A 111 5.01 -26.23 -3.42
C VAL A 111 5.54 -24.89 -2.89
N SER A 112 5.36 -23.80 -3.64
CA SER A 112 5.80 -22.47 -3.22
C SER A 112 5.04 -21.98 -1.99
N ALA A 113 3.74 -22.26 -1.89
CA ALA A 113 2.95 -21.95 -0.70
C ALA A 113 3.38 -22.78 0.53
N ALA A 114 3.62 -24.08 0.39
CA ALA A 114 4.12 -24.93 1.48
C ALA A 114 5.51 -24.46 1.97
N ALA A 115 6.40 -24.13 1.04
CA ALA A 115 7.73 -23.61 1.37
C ALA A 115 7.65 -22.25 2.08
N ALA A 116 6.82 -21.33 1.59
CA ALA A 116 6.56 -20.06 2.27
C ALA A 116 5.92 -20.26 3.65
N GLY A 117 5.06 -21.26 3.83
CA GLY A 117 4.45 -21.57 5.13
C GLY A 117 5.35 -22.33 6.11
N GLY A 118 6.55 -22.75 5.71
CA GLY A 118 7.46 -23.53 6.57
C GLY A 118 7.07 -25.02 6.74
N HIS A 119 6.15 -25.53 5.92
CA HIS A 119 5.55 -26.87 6.10
C HIS A 119 6.35 -27.98 5.42
N LEU A 120 7.43 -28.41 6.06
CA LEU A 120 8.35 -29.42 5.54
C LEU A 120 7.70 -30.81 5.35
N ASP A 121 6.72 -31.16 6.18
CA ASP A 121 5.95 -32.39 6.06
C ASP A 121 5.15 -32.46 4.74
N ILE A 122 4.51 -31.35 4.36
CA ILE A 122 3.81 -31.20 3.09
C ILE A 122 4.80 -31.30 1.92
N LEU A 123 5.96 -30.62 2.02
CA LEU A 123 6.99 -30.68 0.97
C LEU A 123 7.52 -32.11 0.78
N LYS A 124 7.80 -32.83 1.87
CA LYS A 124 8.24 -34.23 1.81
C LYS A 124 7.18 -35.12 1.18
N TRP A 125 5.92 -34.97 1.56
CA TRP A 125 4.81 -35.72 0.99
C TRP A 125 4.67 -35.43 -0.52
N LEU A 126 4.61 -34.15 -0.92
CA LEU A 126 4.56 -33.77 -2.34
C LEU A 126 5.76 -34.31 -3.13
N HIS A 127 6.94 -34.40 -2.51
CA HIS A 127 8.16 -34.83 -3.19
C HIS A 127 8.30 -36.34 -3.31
N VAL A 128 7.90 -37.10 -2.29
CA VAL A 128 8.00 -38.57 -2.28
C VAL A 128 6.85 -39.18 -3.07
N ASP A 129 5.63 -38.72 -2.82
CA ASP A 129 4.42 -39.36 -3.33
C ASP A 129 3.91 -38.71 -4.64
N HIS A 130 4.23 -37.43 -4.87
CA HIS A 130 3.64 -36.63 -5.96
C HIS A 130 4.64 -35.72 -6.70
N ARG A 131 5.89 -36.16 -6.87
CA ARG A 131 6.99 -35.30 -7.37
C ARG A 131 6.66 -34.56 -8.66
N ASN A 132 5.99 -35.23 -9.59
CA ASN A 132 5.66 -34.71 -10.92
C ASN A 132 4.44 -33.77 -10.92
N LEU A 133 3.72 -33.65 -9.79
CA LEU A 133 2.53 -32.83 -9.66
C LEU A 133 2.84 -31.41 -9.15
N GLY A 134 4.08 -30.97 -9.01
CA GLY A 134 4.37 -29.64 -8.46
C GLY A 134 5.59 -28.97 -9.07
N TYR A 135 5.66 -27.65 -8.95
CA TYR A 135 6.86 -26.90 -9.34
C TYR A 135 7.98 -27.09 -8.34
N TRP A 136 9.09 -27.63 -8.85
CA TRP A 136 10.37 -27.72 -8.15
C TRP A 136 11.44 -26.98 -8.93
N GLY A 137 12.47 -26.51 -8.24
CA GLY A 137 13.60 -25.80 -8.82
C GLY A 137 13.29 -24.37 -9.26
N GLY A 138 12.24 -23.74 -8.72
CA GLY A 138 11.84 -22.38 -9.04
C GLY A 138 12.16 -21.38 -7.91
N MET A 139 11.20 -20.49 -7.66
CA MET A 139 11.26 -19.50 -6.57
C MET A 139 10.62 -19.99 -5.25
N GLU A 140 10.23 -21.26 -5.13
CA GLU A 140 9.62 -21.81 -3.91
C GLU A 140 10.50 -21.63 -2.67
N MET A 141 11.82 -21.80 -2.83
CA MET A 141 12.78 -21.59 -1.74
C MET A 141 12.78 -20.13 -1.28
N GLY A 142 12.45 -19.18 -2.14
CA GLY A 142 12.43 -17.75 -1.81
C GLY A 142 11.45 -17.40 -0.68
N GLY A 143 10.30 -18.09 -0.62
CA GLY A 143 9.34 -17.92 0.49
C GLY A 143 9.92 -18.40 1.83
N ALA A 144 10.54 -19.58 1.84
CA ALA A 144 11.18 -20.14 3.03
C ALA A 144 12.36 -19.28 3.52
N VAL A 145 13.16 -18.74 2.59
CA VAL A 145 14.26 -17.82 2.90
C VAL A 145 13.73 -16.55 3.55
N TRP A 146 12.66 -15.97 2.99
CA TRP A 146 12.05 -14.75 3.53
C TRP A 146 11.56 -14.93 4.98
N ASN A 147 11.02 -16.10 5.29
CA ASN A 147 10.54 -16.45 6.63
C ASN A 147 11.62 -17.09 7.52
N GLN A 148 12.87 -17.17 7.04
CA GLN A 148 14.03 -17.70 7.76
C GLN A 148 13.90 -19.18 8.19
N ASP A 149 13.15 -19.97 7.43
CA ASP A 149 12.91 -21.39 7.69
C ASP A 149 14.07 -22.26 7.19
N ASN A 150 15.18 -22.26 7.94
CA ASN A 150 16.41 -22.98 7.59
C ASN A 150 16.22 -24.49 7.33
N GLN A 151 15.23 -25.13 7.99
CA GLN A 151 14.94 -26.54 7.77
C GLN A 151 14.41 -26.79 6.35
N VAL A 152 13.48 -25.96 5.89
CA VAL A 152 12.91 -26.04 4.55
C VAL A 152 13.96 -25.69 3.51
N VAL A 153 14.72 -24.61 3.73
CA VAL A 153 15.81 -24.20 2.82
C VAL A 153 16.83 -25.32 2.62
N ASN A 154 17.35 -25.90 3.71
CA ASN A 154 18.34 -26.98 3.62
C ASN A 154 17.78 -28.24 2.96
N TRP A 155 16.53 -28.58 3.22
CA TRP A 155 15.88 -29.71 2.58
C TRP A 155 15.68 -29.46 1.07
N LEU A 156 15.23 -28.28 0.66
CA LEU A 156 15.07 -27.91 -0.74
C LEU A 156 16.41 -27.90 -1.50
N LYS A 157 17.50 -27.42 -0.88
CA LYS A 157 18.86 -27.45 -1.48
C LYS A 157 19.30 -28.85 -1.92
N VAL A 158 18.89 -29.89 -1.18
CA VAL A 158 19.28 -31.28 -1.45
C VAL A 158 18.31 -31.96 -2.42
N ASN A 159 17.02 -31.62 -2.36
CA ASN A 159 15.96 -32.39 -3.04
C ASN A 159 15.43 -31.71 -4.30
N ALA A 160 15.57 -30.38 -4.42
CA ALA A 160 15.02 -29.57 -5.51
C ALA A 160 15.99 -28.42 -5.86
N GLU A 161 17.03 -28.76 -6.63
CA GLU A 161 18.01 -27.79 -7.13
C GLU A 161 17.33 -26.70 -7.99
N PRO A 162 17.55 -25.39 -7.70
CA PRO A 162 17.02 -24.28 -8.48
C PRO A 162 17.45 -24.31 -9.95
N HIS A 163 16.62 -23.79 -10.83
CA HIS A 163 16.99 -23.56 -12.22
C HIS A 163 17.83 -22.28 -12.33
N ARG A 164 18.75 -22.23 -13.30
CA ARG A 164 19.71 -21.12 -13.48
C ARG A 164 19.01 -19.76 -13.64
N GLU A 165 17.85 -19.73 -14.27
CA GLU A 165 17.01 -18.55 -14.52
C GLU A 165 16.43 -17.96 -13.23
N CYS A 166 16.29 -18.78 -12.18
CA CYS A 166 15.83 -18.34 -10.85
C CYS A 166 16.97 -17.92 -9.94
N ALA A 167 18.18 -18.45 -10.17
CA ALA A 167 19.31 -18.32 -9.26
C ALA A 167 19.65 -16.87 -8.92
N ALA A 168 19.64 -15.96 -9.91
CA ALA A 168 19.92 -14.54 -9.67
C ALA A 168 18.88 -13.88 -8.73
N LYS A 169 17.59 -14.16 -8.96
CA LYS A 169 16.49 -13.62 -8.14
C LYS A 169 16.47 -14.24 -6.75
N LEU A 170 16.74 -15.54 -6.64
CA LEU A 170 16.87 -16.22 -5.35
C LEU A 170 18.06 -15.69 -4.54
N MET A 171 19.19 -15.39 -5.20
CA MET A 171 20.35 -14.78 -4.56
C MET A 171 20.04 -13.39 -4.00
N VAL A 172 19.21 -12.61 -4.69
CA VAL A 172 18.71 -11.31 -4.18
C VAL A 172 17.84 -11.51 -2.93
N VAL A 173 16.96 -12.51 -2.92
CA VAL A 173 16.11 -12.82 -1.76
C VAL A 173 16.96 -13.28 -0.56
N ALA A 174 17.95 -14.14 -0.79
CA ALA A 174 18.91 -14.56 0.23
C ALA A 174 19.70 -13.37 0.79
N ALA A 175 20.15 -12.47 -0.09
CA ALA A 175 20.84 -11.25 0.32
C ALA A 175 19.97 -10.28 1.12
N ALA A 176 18.65 -10.23 0.86
CA ALA A 176 17.73 -9.41 1.64
C ALA A 176 17.62 -9.87 3.10
N GLN A 177 17.75 -11.17 3.35
CA GLN A 177 17.68 -11.78 4.69
C GLN A 177 19.05 -11.94 5.34
N GLY A 178 20.14 -11.70 4.61
CA GLY A 178 21.51 -11.84 5.13
C GLY A 178 22.01 -13.28 5.15
N ASP A 179 21.38 -14.20 4.43
CA ASP A 179 21.81 -15.61 4.36
C ASP A 179 23.04 -15.78 3.45
N GLN A 180 24.22 -15.54 4.02
CA GLN A 180 25.48 -15.69 3.31
C GLN A 180 25.72 -17.12 2.83
N SER A 181 25.31 -18.13 3.61
CA SER A 181 25.53 -19.54 3.25
C SER A 181 24.76 -19.92 1.98
N LEU A 182 23.56 -19.37 1.81
CA LEU A 182 22.77 -19.58 0.61
C LEU A 182 23.33 -18.78 -0.57
N VAL A 183 23.74 -17.53 -0.39
CA VAL A 183 24.38 -16.73 -1.46
C VAL A 183 25.66 -17.42 -1.95
N GLU A 184 26.51 -17.90 -1.04
CA GLU A 184 27.71 -18.69 -1.35
C GLU A 184 27.39 -19.93 -2.19
N TRP A 185 26.36 -20.66 -1.79
CA TRP A 185 25.95 -21.88 -2.46
C TRP A 185 25.42 -21.59 -3.88
N ILE A 186 24.58 -20.57 -4.06
CA ILE A 186 24.06 -20.18 -5.38
C ILE A 186 25.21 -19.70 -6.29
N HIS A 187 26.11 -18.88 -5.76
CA HIS A 187 27.22 -18.36 -6.55
C HIS A 187 28.16 -19.47 -7.04
N ARG A 188 28.55 -20.42 -6.17
CA ARG A 188 29.40 -21.56 -6.55
C ARG A 188 28.75 -22.47 -7.59
N LEU A 189 27.43 -22.62 -7.54
CA LEU A 189 26.71 -23.56 -8.40
C LEU A 189 26.44 -22.99 -9.80
N TYR A 190 26.04 -21.71 -9.89
CA TYR A 190 25.58 -21.14 -11.17
C TYR A 190 26.44 -20.02 -11.75
N GLY A 191 27.32 -19.39 -10.95
CA GLY A 191 28.10 -18.22 -11.38
C GLY A 191 27.24 -17.07 -11.91
N VAL A 192 26.07 -16.82 -11.33
CA VAL A 192 25.15 -15.74 -11.76
C VAL A 192 25.60 -14.37 -11.26
N GLY A 193 25.28 -13.32 -12.03
CA GLY A 193 25.61 -11.93 -11.71
C GLY A 193 25.06 -11.50 -10.35
N ALA A 194 25.91 -10.87 -9.53
CA ALA A 194 25.63 -10.59 -8.12
C ALA A 194 25.32 -9.13 -7.79
N ASP A 195 25.17 -8.26 -8.79
CA ASP A 195 24.89 -6.83 -8.60
C ASP A 195 23.62 -6.56 -7.78
N GLY A 196 22.54 -7.32 -8.05
CA GLY A 196 21.30 -7.23 -7.27
C GLY A 196 21.47 -7.66 -5.82
N ALA A 197 22.24 -8.73 -5.58
CA ALA A 197 22.52 -9.24 -4.24
C ALA A 197 23.41 -8.26 -3.45
N LYS A 198 24.45 -7.71 -4.09
CA LYS A 198 25.32 -6.66 -3.57
C LYS A 198 24.50 -5.44 -3.13
N ARG A 199 23.63 -4.92 -4.00
CA ARG A 199 22.80 -3.75 -3.72
C ARG A 199 21.87 -4.02 -2.54
N THR A 200 21.19 -5.16 -2.57
CA THR A 200 20.21 -5.54 -1.55
C THR A 200 20.85 -5.79 -0.18
N ALA A 201 22.02 -6.45 -0.13
CA ALA A 201 22.77 -6.64 1.11
C ALA A 201 23.14 -5.28 1.75
N GLN A 202 23.57 -4.31 0.96
CA GLN A 202 23.83 -2.95 1.43
C GLN A 202 22.55 -2.22 1.85
N ASP A 203 21.43 -2.38 1.12
CA ASP A 203 20.12 -1.79 1.48
C ASP A 203 19.54 -2.35 2.78
N LYS A 204 19.90 -3.58 3.14
CA LYS A 204 19.42 -4.28 4.33
C LYS A 204 20.44 -4.38 5.46
N TYR A 205 21.55 -3.63 5.39
CA TYR A 205 22.58 -3.54 6.41
C TYR A 205 23.36 -4.85 6.68
N HIS A 206 23.39 -5.76 5.71
CA HIS A 206 24.14 -7.03 5.78
C HIS A 206 25.57 -6.87 5.29
N TRP A 207 26.41 -6.14 6.05
CA TRP A 207 27.73 -5.69 5.59
C TRP A 207 28.76 -6.80 5.40
N ASP A 208 28.75 -7.84 6.25
CA ASP A 208 29.66 -8.99 6.10
C ASP A 208 29.34 -9.76 4.80
N LEU A 209 28.04 -9.91 4.49
CA LEU A 209 27.60 -10.47 3.21
C LEU A 209 27.95 -9.57 2.03
N ALA A 210 27.71 -8.25 2.14
CA ALA A 210 28.07 -7.30 1.09
C ALA A 210 29.58 -7.36 0.77
N LYS A 211 30.42 -7.42 1.83
CA LYS A 211 31.87 -7.61 1.72
C LYS A 211 32.19 -8.94 1.02
N TRP A 212 31.55 -10.03 1.44
CA TRP A 212 31.75 -11.33 0.81
C TRP A 212 31.44 -11.29 -0.70
N VAL A 213 30.30 -10.69 -1.10
CA VAL A 213 29.90 -10.58 -2.52
C VAL A 213 30.91 -9.73 -3.31
N LEU A 214 31.39 -8.63 -2.75
CA LEU A 214 32.37 -7.74 -3.40
C LEU A 214 33.74 -8.40 -3.65
N ILE A 215 34.14 -9.34 -2.78
CA ILE A 215 35.40 -10.06 -2.90
C ILE A 215 35.28 -11.24 -3.88
N ASN A 216 34.18 -12.00 -3.79
CA ASN A 216 34.10 -13.32 -4.41
C ASN A 216 33.31 -13.34 -5.73
N CYS A 217 32.43 -12.36 -5.99
CA CYS A 217 31.58 -12.37 -7.18
C CYS A 217 32.10 -11.42 -8.28
N GLU A 218 31.87 -11.80 -9.53
CA GLU A 218 31.96 -10.89 -10.68
C GLU A 218 30.78 -9.91 -10.65
N LEU A 219 31.09 -8.61 -10.77
CA LEU A 219 30.14 -7.51 -10.63
C LEU A 219 30.35 -6.49 -11.75
N GLU A 220 29.27 -6.04 -12.37
CA GLU A 220 29.31 -4.95 -13.34
C GLU A 220 29.56 -3.61 -12.63
N ASP A 221 28.90 -3.41 -11.49
CA ASP A 221 29.04 -2.25 -10.63
C ASP A 221 29.67 -2.65 -9.29
N ARG A 222 30.88 -2.18 -9.04
CA ARG A 222 31.61 -2.41 -7.78
C ARG A 222 31.40 -1.32 -6.73
N SER A 223 30.40 -0.44 -6.91
CA SER A 223 30.13 0.65 -5.97
C SER A 223 29.75 0.17 -4.56
N VAL A 224 30.24 0.91 -3.57
CA VAL A 224 29.99 0.74 -2.14
C VAL A 224 29.27 1.98 -1.61
N ASN A 225 28.20 1.77 -0.83
CA ASN A 225 27.44 2.83 -0.20
C ASN A 225 28.05 3.17 1.18
N PHE A 226 29.09 4.02 1.15
CA PHE A 226 29.79 4.49 2.35
C PHE A 226 28.85 5.23 3.32
N ASP A 227 27.93 6.04 2.79
CA ASP A 227 26.99 6.83 3.61
C ASP A 227 26.13 5.92 4.50
N ARG A 228 25.56 4.86 3.94
CA ARG A 228 24.70 3.95 4.70
C ARG A 228 25.50 3.12 5.71
N ALA A 229 26.69 2.65 5.34
CA ALA A 229 27.56 1.94 6.28
C ALA A 229 27.99 2.83 7.45
N ALA A 230 28.22 4.11 7.18
CA ALA A 230 28.54 5.12 8.19
C ALA A 230 27.37 5.41 9.14
N GLY A 231 26.14 5.55 8.62
CA GLY A 231 24.95 5.72 9.46
C GLY A 231 24.68 4.51 10.35
N ASP A 232 24.80 3.30 9.79
CA ASP A 232 24.62 2.05 10.54
C ASP A 232 25.64 1.89 11.67
N GLY A 233 26.87 2.36 11.47
CA GLY A 233 27.95 2.23 12.46
C GLY A 233 28.96 1.12 12.12
N CYS A 234 28.99 0.62 10.90
CA CYS A 234 29.82 -0.52 10.51
C CYS A 234 31.27 -0.11 10.16
N LEU A 235 32.03 0.36 11.15
CA LEU A 235 33.42 0.83 10.98
C LEU A 235 34.34 -0.24 10.37
N ARG A 236 34.16 -1.51 10.72
CA ARG A 236 34.96 -2.63 10.17
C ARG A 236 34.84 -2.73 8.64
N PHE A 237 33.64 -2.51 8.11
CA PHE A 237 33.36 -2.61 6.69
C PHE A 237 33.91 -1.40 5.96
N LEU A 238 33.75 -0.20 6.53
CA LEU A 238 34.31 1.04 5.99
C LEU A 238 35.84 0.99 5.90
N LYS A 239 36.54 0.56 6.96
CA LYS A 239 38.00 0.39 6.97
C LYS A 239 38.46 -0.55 5.85
N TRP A 240 37.77 -1.68 5.72
CA TRP A 240 38.05 -2.63 4.65
C TRP A 240 37.79 -2.03 3.26
N ALA A 241 36.66 -1.37 3.04
CA ALA A 241 36.31 -0.81 1.74
C ALA A 241 37.28 0.28 1.27
N VAL A 242 37.81 1.09 2.20
CA VAL A 242 38.85 2.09 1.91
C VAL A 242 40.20 1.43 1.62
N GLN A 243 40.59 0.41 2.39
CA GLN A 243 41.83 -0.34 2.17
C GLN A 243 41.87 -0.97 0.77
N GLU A 244 40.74 -1.51 0.31
CA GLU A 244 40.58 -2.09 -1.03
C GLU A 244 40.41 -1.04 -2.15
N LYS A 245 40.49 0.26 -1.82
CA LYS A 245 40.43 1.39 -2.76
C LYS A 245 39.16 1.45 -3.62
N PHE A 246 38.01 1.04 -3.08
CA PHE A 246 36.73 1.13 -3.81
C PHE A 246 36.34 2.58 -4.13
N ALA A 247 36.35 3.44 -3.10
CA ALA A 247 36.30 4.89 -3.22
C ALA A 247 36.74 5.50 -1.89
N THR A 248 36.94 6.81 -1.87
CA THR A 248 37.16 7.57 -0.64
C THR A 248 35.83 8.11 -0.13
N PRO A 249 35.45 7.82 1.13
CA PRO A 249 34.35 8.49 1.81
C PRO A 249 34.51 10.01 1.72
N GLY A 250 33.41 10.75 1.56
CA GLY A 250 33.42 12.21 1.45
C GLY A 250 32.75 12.92 2.62
N ASP A 251 32.62 14.23 2.48
CA ASP A 251 31.89 15.14 3.39
C ASP A 251 30.46 14.67 3.72
N ARG A 252 29.75 14.12 2.74
CA ARG A 252 28.42 13.54 2.93
C ARG A 252 28.44 12.36 3.90
N THR A 253 29.42 11.47 3.79
CA THR A 253 29.56 10.29 4.65
C THR A 253 29.86 10.70 6.09
N VAL A 254 30.74 11.70 6.26
CA VAL A 254 31.02 12.35 7.55
C VAL A 254 29.75 12.90 8.18
N GLY A 255 28.94 13.63 7.40
CA GLY A 255 27.66 14.18 7.86
C GLY A 255 26.67 13.09 8.29
N VAL A 256 26.56 11.98 7.55
CA VAL A 256 25.66 10.87 7.89
C VAL A 256 26.12 10.14 9.16
N ALA A 257 27.43 9.93 9.34
CA ALA A 257 27.99 9.36 10.57
C ALA A 257 27.62 10.21 11.80
N ALA A 258 27.78 11.53 11.69
CA ALA A 258 27.43 12.47 12.75
C ALA A 258 25.92 12.54 13.02
N ASP A 259 25.09 12.46 11.98
CA ASP A 259 23.63 12.43 12.10
C ASP A 259 23.13 11.22 12.91
N HIS A 260 23.90 10.14 12.95
CA HIS A 260 23.61 8.92 13.71
C HIS A 260 24.46 8.78 15.00
N GLY A 261 25.21 9.82 15.38
CA GLY A 261 26.03 9.83 16.61
C GLY A 261 27.23 8.88 16.57
N ARG A 262 27.79 8.58 15.39
CA ARG A 262 28.89 7.62 15.22
C ARG A 262 30.26 8.31 15.35
N LEU A 263 30.62 8.74 16.56
CA LEU A 263 31.88 9.45 16.84
C LEU A 263 33.13 8.69 16.38
N GLU A 264 33.20 7.37 16.61
CA GLU A 264 34.34 6.55 16.20
C GLU A 264 34.57 6.56 14.68
N ILE A 265 33.49 6.64 13.89
CA ILE A 265 33.59 6.70 12.42
C ILE A 265 34.06 8.09 11.99
N VAL A 266 33.55 9.15 12.62
CA VAL A 266 33.99 10.52 12.32
C VAL A 266 35.48 10.70 12.66
N GLN A 267 35.93 10.17 13.80
CA GLN A 267 37.34 10.12 14.20
C GLN A 267 38.20 9.43 13.16
N TRP A 268 37.80 8.21 12.77
CA TRP A 268 38.51 7.45 11.74
C TRP A 268 38.56 8.16 10.37
N LEU A 269 37.45 8.81 9.95
CA LEU A 269 37.39 9.56 8.70
C LEU A 269 38.34 10.77 8.69
N HIS A 270 38.54 11.40 9.85
CA HIS A 270 39.48 12.50 10.02
C HIS A 270 40.94 12.01 10.09
N ASP A 271 41.23 11.11 11.03
CA ASP A 271 42.59 10.74 11.42
C ASP A 271 43.27 9.82 10.41
N ASP A 272 42.55 8.80 9.91
CA ASP A 272 43.11 7.78 9.04
C ASP A 272 42.83 8.06 7.55
N VAL A 273 41.64 8.58 7.21
CA VAL A 273 41.25 8.85 5.82
C VAL A 273 41.68 10.25 5.36
N GLY A 274 41.83 11.20 6.29
CA GLY A 274 42.26 12.57 5.99
C GLY A 274 41.16 13.47 5.40
N GLU A 275 39.88 13.15 5.60
CA GLU A 275 38.79 14.05 5.21
C GLU A 275 38.70 15.21 6.22
N ASN A 276 38.77 16.44 5.72
CA ASN A 276 38.85 17.65 6.55
C ASN A 276 37.57 18.50 6.47
N ARG A 277 36.63 18.19 5.57
CA ARG A 277 35.36 18.90 5.46
C ARG A 277 34.36 18.40 6.50
N MET A 278 34.52 18.90 7.71
CA MET A 278 33.78 18.45 8.90
C MET A 278 32.56 19.33 9.24
N GLY A 279 32.28 20.37 8.44
CA GLY A 279 31.18 21.31 8.71
C GLY A 279 29.81 20.64 8.85
N ALA A 280 29.49 19.70 7.96
CA ALA A 280 28.24 18.94 8.03
C ALA A 280 28.15 18.10 9.33
N ALA A 281 29.25 17.48 9.77
CA ALA A 281 29.26 16.76 11.04
C ALA A 281 29.04 17.68 12.23
N PHE A 282 29.63 18.88 12.20
CA PHE A 282 29.47 19.88 13.25
C PHE A 282 28.01 20.31 13.42
N GLU A 283 27.34 20.62 12.30
CA GLU A 283 25.93 21.01 12.30
C GLU A 283 25.01 19.87 12.77
N LYS A 284 25.30 18.64 12.35
CA LYS A 284 24.52 17.45 12.75
C LYS A 284 24.71 17.10 14.23
N ALA A 285 25.94 17.15 14.73
CA ALA A 285 26.23 16.95 16.16
C ALA A 285 25.47 17.97 17.02
N ALA A 286 25.46 19.25 16.61
CA ALA A 286 24.69 20.29 17.30
C ALA A 286 23.17 20.05 17.25
N GLN A 287 22.63 19.65 16.10
CA GLN A 287 21.22 19.32 15.94
C GLN A 287 20.77 18.06 16.70
N ASN A 288 21.71 17.19 17.07
CA ASN A 288 21.43 15.95 17.80
C ASN A 288 21.74 16.06 19.30
N GLY A 289 22.35 17.17 19.75
CA GLY A 289 22.72 17.35 21.14
C GLY A 289 23.99 16.61 21.54
N ASP A 290 24.77 16.12 20.56
CA ASP A 290 25.98 15.33 20.80
C ASP A 290 27.17 16.25 21.15
N LEU A 291 27.20 16.65 22.42
CA LEU A 291 28.24 17.53 22.94
C LEU A 291 29.64 16.88 22.92
N ALA A 292 29.73 15.55 23.01
CA ALA A 292 30.99 14.84 22.95
C ALA A 292 31.61 14.94 21.54
N MET A 293 30.79 14.70 20.51
CA MET A 293 31.20 14.87 19.12
C MET A 293 31.55 16.33 18.81
N LEU A 294 30.77 17.29 19.31
CA LEU A 294 31.08 18.73 19.12
C LEU A 294 32.41 19.14 19.74
N LYS A 295 32.70 18.72 20.97
CA LYS A 295 33.98 19.01 21.63
C LYS A 295 35.14 18.43 20.83
N TRP A 296 35.02 17.17 20.42
CA TRP A 296 36.04 16.51 19.61
C TRP A 296 36.24 17.22 18.26
N LEU A 297 35.16 17.59 17.56
CA LEU A 297 35.23 18.32 16.30
C LEU A 297 35.85 19.71 16.49
N HIS A 298 35.62 20.39 17.60
CA HIS A 298 36.24 21.69 17.87
C HIS A 298 37.75 21.59 18.11
N GLU A 299 38.19 20.58 18.85
CA GLU A 299 39.61 20.34 19.13
C GLU A 299 40.39 19.89 17.90
N ASN A 300 39.78 19.09 17.02
CA ASN A 300 40.49 18.40 15.93
C ASN A 300 40.12 18.92 14.53
N ALA A 301 38.94 19.50 14.35
CA ALA A 301 38.39 19.90 13.05
C ALA A 301 37.67 21.26 13.10
N CYS A 302 38.44 22.30 13.46
CA CYS A 302 37.91 23.63 13.81
C CYS A 302 37.29 24.45 12.66
N GLN A 303 37.33 23.95 11.41
CA GLN A 303 36.85 24.62 10.20
C GLN A 303 35.49 24.07 9.75
N GLY A 304 34.62 24.95 9.23
CA GLY A 304 33.36 24.57 8.59
C GLY A 304 32.11 24.63 9.47
N CYS A 305 32.23 25.01 10.75
CA CYS A 305 31.06 25.37 11.55
C CYS A 305 30.41 26.64 10.98
N THR A 306 29.08 26.68 10.95
CA THR A 306 28.30 27.84 10.51
C THR A 306 27.27 28.20 11.59
N THR A 307 26.55 29.30 11.38
CA THR A 307 25.40 29.69 12.23
C THR A 307 24.33 28.60 12.32
N ALA A 308 24.27 27.67 11.35
CA ALA A 308 23.32 26.56 11.33
C ALA A 308 23.51 25.58 12.51
N ALA A 309 24.71 25.50 13.10
CA ALA A 309 24.96 24.67 14.27
C ALA A 309 24.15 25.17 15.48
N MET A 310 24.28 26.47 15.82
CA MET A 310 23.55 27.06 16.94
C MET A 310 22.05 27.17 16.65
N ASP A 311 21.66 27.52 15.41
CA ASP A 311 20.25 27.53 14.99
C ASP A 311 19.61 26.13 15.12
N GLY A 312 20.36 25.09 14.75
CA GLY A 312 19.95 23.70 14.83
C GLY A 312 19.80 23.18 16.25
N ALA A 313 20.76 23.48 17.13
CA ALA A 313 20.70 23.17 18.55
C ALA A 313 19.54 23.89 19.25
N ALA A 314 19.34 25.18 18.94
CA ALA A 314 18.27 25.98 19.49
C ALA A 314 16.88 25.45 19.09
N ARG A 315 16.70 25.09 17.81
CA ARG A 315 15.47 24.44 17.30
C ARG A 315 15.09 23.19 18.10
N LYS A 316 16.08 22.43 18.56
CA LYS A 316 15.90 21.14 19.25
C LYS A 316 15.90 21.25 20.77
N GLY A 317 16.10 22.45 21.32
CA GLY A 317 16.04 22.69 22.76
C GLY A 317 17.31 22.30 23.51
N TYR A 318 18.44 22.10 22.81
CA TYR A 318 19.70 21.68 23.45
C TYR A 318 20.45 22.88 24.04
N LEU A 319 19.93 23.43 25.14
CA LEU A 319 20.49 24.60 25.82
C LEU A 319 21.99 24.47 26.15
N GLU A 320 22.42 23.30 26.62
CA GLU A 320 23.84 23.07 26.96
C GLU A 320 24.75 23.12 25.73
N VAL A 321 24.27 22.66 24.58
CA VAL A 321 24.99 22.82 23.30
C VAL A 321 25.00 24.27 22.86
N VAL A 322 23.90 25.00 23.01
CA VAL A 322 23.83 26.43 22.68
C VAL A 322 24.82 27.25 23.51
N LYS A 323 24.86 27.02 24.84
CA LYS A 323 25.84 27.64 25.75
C LYS A 323 27.27 27.33 25.33
N TRP A 324 27.55 26.06 25.08
CA TRP A 324 28.90 25.63 24.70
C TRP A 324 29.32 26.24 23.35
N LEU A 325 28.44 26.27 22.35
CA LEU A 325 28.72 26.91 21.06
C LEU A 325 28.98 28.41 21.25
N HIS A 326 28.24 29.10 22.11
CA HIS A 326 28.47 30.52 22.38
C HIS A 326 29.81 30.81 23.05
N GLU A 327 30.22 29.97 24.01
CA GLU A 327 31.47 30.16 24.76
C GLU A 327 32.71 29.82 23.92
N ASN A 328 32.59 28.86 22.99
CA ASN A 328 33.74 28.27 22.30
C ASN A 328 33.81 28.62 20.80
N ARG A 329 32.78 29.25 20.23
CA ARG A 329 32.69 29.58 18.78
C ARG A 329 32.32 31.04 18.54
N THR A 330 32.71 31.57 17.39
CA THR A 330 32.52 32.98 17.03
C THR A 330 31.46 33.21 15.95
N GLU A 331 31.00 32.16 15.28
CA GLU A 331 30.02 32.23 14.17
C GLU A 331 28.67 32.75 14.62
N GLY A 332 28.26 32.47 15.87
CA GLY A 332 26.98 32.91 16.41
C GLY A 332 25.78 32.13 15.88
N CYS A 333 24.62 32.78 15.84
CA CYS A 333 23.38 32.24 15.31
C CYS A 333 22.73 33.22 14.33
N THR A 334 21.61 32.84 13.75
CA THR A 334 20.70 33.76 13.06
C THR A 334 19.43 33.97 13.88
N LYS A 335 18.52 34.82 13.40
CA LYS A 335 17.16 34.94 13.97
C LYS A 335 16.40 33.61 14.00
N ALA A 336 16.78 32.66 13.14
CA ALA A 336 16.18 31.34 13.08
C ALA A 336 16.40 30.54 14.38
N ALA A 337 17.47 30.78 15.15
CA ALA A 337 17.66 30.13 16.44
C ALA A 337 16.51 30.41 17.40
N MET A 338 16.19 31.70 17.63
CA MET A 338 15.13 32.08 18.55
C MET A 338 13.75 31.77 17.96
N ASP A 339 13.53 31.99 16.66
CA ASP A 339 12.26 31.67 15.98
C ASP A 339 11.92 30.18 16.11
N ARG A 340 12.90 29.30 15.87
CA ARG A 340 12.69 27.84 15.92
C ARG A 340 12.69 27.28 17.33
N ALA A 341 13.41 27.89 18.27
CA ALA A 341 13.30 27.54 19.69
C ALA A 341 11.89 27.86 20.20
N ALA A 342 11.35 29.04 19.86
CA ALA A 342 10.00 29.45 20.20
C ALA A 342 8.93 28.54 19.55
N GLN A 343 9.11 28.21 18.25
CA GLN A 343 8.24 27.26 17.54
C GLN A 343 8.10 25.91 18.24
N ASN A 344 9.14 25.42 18.92
CA ASN A 344 9.15 24.11 19.58
C ASN A 344 8.99 24.20 21.11
N GLY A 345 8.63 25.38 21.64
CA GLY A 345 8.32 25.54 23.06
C GLY A 345 9.54 25.60 23.99
N HIS A 346 10.75 25.82 23.46
CA HIS A 346 11.98 25.83 24.24
C HIS A 346 12.23 27.20 24.89
N LEU A 347 11.41 27.55 25.89
CA LEU A 347 11.45 28.83 26.58
C LEU A 347 12.82 29.12 27.23
N ASP A 348 13.46 28.10 27.79
CA ASP A 348 14.81 28.17 28.37
C ASP A 348 15.86 28.61 27.33
N VAL A 349 15.81 28.06 26.12
CA VAL A 349 16.68 28.48 25.01
C VAL A 349 16.33 29.89 24.54
N VAL A 350 15.03 30.23 24.41
CA VAL A 350 14.59 31.57 24.01
C VAL A 350 15.09 32.64 24.98
N THR A 351 14.90 32.41 26.29
CA THR A 351 15.35 33.34 27.34
C THR A 351 16.87 33.48 27.35
N TRP A 352 17.60 32.37 27.16
CA TRP A 352 19.04 32.37 27.12
C TRP A 352 19.58 33.12 25.89
N LEU A 353 19.03 32.85 24.70
CA LEU A 353 19.42 33.54 23.47
C LEU A 353 19.15 35.05 23.58
N HIS A 354 18.02 35.46 24.16
CA HIS A 354 17.72 36.88 24.36
C HIS A 354 18.71 37.59 25.28
N THR A 355 19.16 36.91 26.33
CA THR A 355 20.05 37.50 27.34
C THR A 355 21.50 37.59 26.88
N HIS A 356 21.94 36.67 26.02
CA HIS A 356 23.35 36.52 25.64
C HIS A 356 23.66 36.84 24.16
N ARG A 357 22.63 37.03 23.32
CA ARG A 357 22.77 37.28 21.87
C ARG A 357 22.00 38.52 21.43
N THR A 358 22.42 39.12 20.32
CA THR A 358 21.88 40.39 19.81
C THR A 358 21.05 40.23 18.54
N GLU A 359 21.05 39.05 17.92
CA GLU A 359 20.39 38.76 16.64
C GLU A 359 18.87 38.92 16.71
N GLY A 360 18.28 38.62 17.88
CA GLY A 360 16.85 38.71 18.12
C GLY A 360 16.04 37.62 17.41
N CYS A 361 14.76 37.93 17.13
CA CYS A 361 13.85 37.03 16.44
C CYS A 361 13.12 37.77 15.30
N THR A 362 12.18 37.08 14.67
CA THR A 362 11.19 37.68 13.77
C THR A 362 9.79 37.46 14.34
N THR A 363 8.75 37.89 13.62
CA THR A 363 7.36 37.57 13.97
C THR A 363 7.08 36.07 13.97
N GLN A 364 7.91 35.26 13.28
CA GLN A 364 7.76 33.80 13.24
C GLN A 364 7.91 33.16 14.63
N ALA A 365 8.69 33.74 15.55
CA ALA A 365 8.80 33.23 16.91
C ALA A 365 7.42 33.15 17.59
N MET A 366 6.66 34.24 17.57
CA MET A 366 5.34 34.30 18.21
C MET A 366 4.28 33.59 17.36
N ASP A 367 4.30 33.75 16.03
CA ASP A 367 3.34 33.10 15.12
C ASP A 367 3.39 31.57 15.24
N LYS A 368 4.61 30.99 15.26
CA LYS A 368 4.79 29.55 15.37
C LYS A 368 4.58 29.05 16.80
N ALA A 369 5.01 29.78 17.82
CA ALA A 369 4.68 29.42 19.20
C ALA A 369 3.15 29.36 19.42
N ALA A 370 2.41 30.28 18.82
CA ALA A 370 0.94 30.29 18.85
C ALA A 370 0.33 29.09 18.13
N SER A 371 0.85 28.77 16.93
CA SER A 371 0.42 27.61 16.15
C SER A 371 0.53 26.28 16.91
N PHE A 372 1.51 26.13 17.81
CA PHE A 372 1.74 24.90 18.58
C PHE A 372 1.28 25.00 20.04
N GLY A 373 0.66 26.11 20.45
CA GLY A 373 0.04 26.23 21.78
C GLY A 373 0.98 26.62 22.92
N PHE A 374 2.18 27.14 22.64
CA PHE A 374 3.17 27.49 23.67
C PHE A 374 2.90 28.87 24.31
N LEU A 375 1.85 28.95 25.14
CA LEU A 375 1.39 30.20 25.76
C LEU A 375 2.44 30.88 26.66
N ASP A 376 3.26 30.10 27.36
CA ASP A 376 4.36 30.58 28.19
C ASP A 376 5.45 31.30 27.36
N VAL A 377 5.83 30.72 26.21
CA VAL A 377 6.73 31.35 25.24
C VAL A 377 6.13 32.64 24.69
N ILE A 378 4.83 32.64 24.34
CA ILE A 378 4.15 33.83 23.81
C ILE A 378 4.12 34.97 24.83
N LYS A 379 3.73 34.69 26.08
CA LYS A 379 3.74 35.67 27.17
C LYS A 379 5.13 36.25 27.38
N TRP A 380 6.14 35.40 27.35
CA TRP A 380 7.52 35.82 27.51
C TRP A 380 7.99 36.69 26.33
N LEU A 381 7.73 36.27 25.10
CA LEU A 381 8.08 37.05 23.89
C LEU A 381 7.38 38.41 23.92
N HIS A 382 6.10 38.47 24.27
CA HIS A 382 5.36 39.73 24.37
C HIS A 382 5.96 40.69 25.40
N ALA A 383 6.39 40.19 26.56
CA ALA A 383 6.94 41.03 27.63
C ALA A 383 8.37 41.53 27.33
N ASN A 384 9.15 40.80 26.53
CA ASN A 384 10.59 41.04 26.37
C ASN A 384 11.03 41.41 24.95
N ARG A 385 10.15 41.30 23.94
CA ARG A 385 10.45 41.53 22.51
C ARG A 385 9.44 42.49 21.89
N SER A 386 9.89 43.23 20.87
CA SER A 386 9.09 44.25 20.18
C SER A 386 8.65 43.83 18.78
N GLU A 387 9.12 42.68 18.27
CA GLU A 387 8.80 42.18 16.94
C GLU A 387 7.32 41.86 16.74
N GLY A 388 6.64 41.41 17.80
CA GLY A 388 5.22 41.08 17.76
C GLY A 388 4.86 39.81 16.99
N CYS A 389 3.63 39.74 16.52
CA CYS A 389 3.09 38.64 15.73
C CYS A 389 2.40 39.16 14.47
N THR A 390 2.00 38.26 13.59
CA THR A 390 1.09 38.55 12.47
C THR A 390 -0.28 37.90 12.73
N PHE A 391 -1.22 38.10 11.81
CA PHE A 391 -2.51 37.40 11.84
C PHE A 391 -2.37 35.86 11.85
N ALA A 392 -1.24 35.33 11.36
CA ALA A 392 -0.97 33.90 11.36
C ALA A 392 -0.92 33.28 12.77
N ALA A 393 -0.57 34.06 13.80
CA ALA A 393 -0.54 33.57 15.18
C ALA A 393 -1.93 33.10 15.64
N MET A 394 -2.92 33.98 15.54
CA MET A 394 -4.30 33.66 15.95
C MET A 394 -4.96 32.66 15.00
N ASP A 395 -4.77 32.80 13.68
CA ASP A 395 -5.35 31.88 12.70
C ASP A 395 -4.86 30.44 12.90
N SER A 396 -3.56 30.25 13.13
CA SER A 396 -2.96 28.93 13.31
C SER A 396 -3.25 28.35 14.69
N ALA A 397 -3.31 29.20 15.73
CA ALA A 397 -3.73 28.77 17.06
C ALA A 397 -5.20 28.30 17.05
N ALA A 398 -6.06 29.00 16.32
CA ALA A 398 -7.46 28.62 16.13
C ALA A 398 -7.58 27.28 15.38
N GLU A 399 -6.85 27.10 14.27
CA GLU A 399 -6.83 25.84 13.51
C GLU A 399 -6.48 24.64 14.40
N ASN A 400 -5.46 24.77 15.25
CA ASN A 400 -5.01 23.68 16.13
C ASN A 400 -5.77 23.60 17.46
N GLY A 401 -6.77 24.46 17.68
CA GLY A 401 -7.66 24.41 18.84
C GLY A 401 -7.08 24.96 20.14
N HIS A 402 -6.05 25.81 20.08
CA HIS A 402 -5.41 26.42 21.24
C HIS A 402 -6.19 27.65 21.73
N LEU A 403 -7.34 27.43 22.37
CA LEU A 403 -8.27 28.49 22.79
C LEU A 403 -7.66 29.45 23.81
N ASP A 404 -6.85 28.95 24.73
CA ASP A 404 -6.10 29.72 25.72
C ASP A 404 -5.13 30.72 25.06
N VAL A 405 -4.44 30.29 24.01
CA VAL A 405 -3.57 31.14 23.19
C VAL A 405 -4.38 32.18 22.43
N VAL A 406 -5.47 31.78 21.76
CA VAL A 406 -6.33 32.71 20.99
C VAL A 406 -6.93 33.78 21.92
N ALA A 407 -7.46 33.38 23.07
CA ALA A 407 -8.02 34.29 24.06
C ALA A 407 -6.97 35.25 24.62
N TRP A 408 -5.77 34.74 24.89
CA TRP A 408 -4.67 35.58 25.38
C TRP A 408 -4.19 36.58 24.32
N LEU A 409 -3.97 36.12 23.07
CA LEU A 409 -3.57 37.01 21.96
C LEU A 409 -4.62 38.09 21.74
N SER A 410 -5.90 37.73 21.69
CA SER A 410 -6.99 38.69 21.50
C SER A 410 -7.10 39.73 22.62
N ALA A 411 -6.65 39.44 23.84
CA ALA A 411 -6.73 40.34 24.98
C ALA A 411 -5.49 41.25 25.12
N ASN A 412 -4.35 40.86 24.55
CA ASN A 412 -3.05 41.51 24.79
C ASN A 412 -2.37 42.03 23.51
N ARG A 413 -2.91 41.73 22.33
CA ARG A 413 -2.37 42.11 21.03
C ARG A 413 -3.42 42.78 20.17
N ASP A 414 -3.01 43.81 19.44
CA ASP A 414 -3.86 44.53 18.50
C ASP A 414 -3.94 43.81 17.14
N GLU A 415 -3.01 42.89 16.86
CA GLU A 415 -3.05 42.06 15.67
C GLU A 415 -4.30 41.18 15.64
N ALA A 416 -5.10 41.32 14.58
CA ALA A 416 -6.35 40.60 14.39
C ALA A 416 -6.16 39.20 13.78
N CYS A 417 -7.17 38.34 13.91
CA CYS A 417 -7.26 37.12 13.11
C CYS A 417 -7.89 37.42 11.74
N THR A 418 -7.84 36.49 10.81
CA THR A 418 -8.60 36.55 9.56
C THR A 418 -9.81 35.62 9.62
N THR A 419 -10.63 35.61 8.57
CA THR A 419 -11.70 34.61 8.41
C THR A 419 -11.17 33.18 8.45
N THR A 420 -9.88 32.98 8.15
CA THR A 420 -9.21 31.68 8.18
C THR A 420 -9.32 31.02 9.56
N ALA A 421 -9.23 31.78 10.66
CA ALA A 421 -9.35 31.24 12.01
C ALA A 421 -10.65 30.45 12.21
N MET A 422 -11.79 31.03 11.82
CA MET A 422 -13.09 30.37 11.96
C MET A 422 -13.27 29.29 10.90
N ASP A 423 -12.79 29.51 9.67
CA ASP A 423 -12.89 28.54 8.58
C ASP A 423 -12.16 27.21 8.88
N THR A 424 -10.94 27.30 9.39
CA THR A 424 -10.12 26.12 9.74
C THR A 424 -10.60 25.46 11.03
N SER A 425 -11.02 26.25 12.03
CA SER A 425 -11.64 25.71 13.26
C SER A 425 -12.90 24.91 12.95
N ALA A 426 -13.73 25.42 12.02
CA ALA A 426 -14.92 24.72 11.56
C ALA A 426 -14.57 23.44 10.80
N ALA A 427 -13.55 23.48 9.94
CA ALA A 427 -13.05 22.31 9.22
C ALA A 427 -12.56 21.18 10.15
N ARG A 428 -12.04 21.51 11.34
CA ARG A 428 -11.57 20.57 12.36
C ARG A 428 -12.68 20.10 13.31
N GLY A 429 -13.88 20.66 13.21
CA GLY A 429 -15.01 20.33 14.07
C GLY A 429 -14.93 20.95 15.47
N ASN A 430 -14.05 21.94 15.69
CA ASN A 430 -13.87 22.57 17.00
C ASN A 430 -14.96 23.63 17.25
N LEU A 431 -16.13 23.19 17.70
CA LEU A 431 -17.27 24.07 17.99
C LEU A 431 -16.96 25.11 19.07
N GLU A 432 -16.18 24.75 20.10
CA GLU A 432 -15.83 25.68 21.19
C GLU A 432 -15.03 26.87 20.66
N MET A 433 -14.03 26.61 19.81
CA MET A 433 -13.27 27.66 19.15
C MET A 433 -14.15 28.50 18.21
N VAL A 434 -15.00 27.87 17.41
CA VAL A 434 -15.93 28.57 16.49
C VAL A 434 -16.88 29.49 17.26
N ARG A 435 -17.46 29.01 18.38
CA ARG A 435 -18.34 29.80 19.25
C ARG A 435 -17.59 30.97 19.86
N TRP A 436 -16.38 30.73 20.38
CA TRP A 436 -15.58 31.78 20.96
C TRP A 436 -15.22 32.87 19.94
N LEU A 437 -14.79 32.49 18.74
CA LEU A 437 -14.49 33.43 17.65
C LEU A 437 -15.75 34.20 17.24
N HIS A 438 -16.92 33.55 17.20
CA HIS A 438 -18.19 34.21 16.89
C HIS A 438 -18.58 35.27 17.94
N GLU A 439 -18.41 34.97 19.23
CA GLU A 439 -18.83 35.85 20.33
C GLU A 439 -17.84 36.99 20.58
N ASN A 440 -16.55 36.78 20.33
CA ASN A 440 -15.48 37.69 20.75
C ASN A 440 -14.80 38.44 19.58
N ARG A 441 -15.00 38.03 18.33
CA ARG A 441 -14.33 38.61 17.15
C ARG A 441 -15.33 39.08 16.10
N ARG A 442 -14.92 40.05 15.26
CA ARG A 442 -15.79 40.70 14.26
C ARG A 442 -15.51 40.26 12.82
N GLU A 443 -14.39 39.58 12.60
CA GLU A 443 -13.89 39.20 11.29
C GLU A 443 -14.75 38.13 10.61
N GLY A 444 -15.37 37.25 11.40
CA GLY A 444 -16.32 36.26 10.90
C GLY A 444 -15.68 35.04 10.24
N CYS A 445 -16.41 34.43 9.31
CA CYS A 445 -15.95 33.32 8.48
C CYS A 445 -16.16 33.63 6.99
N SER A 446 -15.63 32.77 6.13
CA SER A 446 -16.06 32.70 4.74
C SER A 446 -17.00 31.51 4.53
N VAL A 447 -17.49 31.33 3.30
CA VAL A 447 -18.24 30.12 2.90
C VAL A 447 -17.44 28.83 3.15
N ALA A 448 -16.11 28.92 3.24
CA ALA A 448 -15.24 27.77 3.48
C ALA A 448 -15.45 27.13 4.87
N ALA A 449 -15.90 27.88 5.88
CA ALA A 449 -16.20 27.31 7.19
C ALA A 449 -17.26 26.21 7.11
N MET A 450 -18.41 26.52 6.52
CA MET A 450 -19.50 25.55 6.40
C MET A 450 -19.17 24.46 5.37
N ASP A 451 -18.54 24.82 4.24
CA ASP A 451 -18.12 23.85 3.22
C ASP A 451 -17.18 22.78 3.77
N ARG A 452 -16.17 23.19 4.54
CA ARG A 452 -15.17 22.27 5.09
C ARG A 452 -15.69 21.52 6.31
N ALA A 453 -16.52 22.15 7.15
CA ALA A 453 -17.21 21.45 8.23
C ALA A 453 -18.11 20.33 7.69
N ALA A 454 -18.86 20.60 6.60
CA ALA A 454 -19.68 19.62 5.94
C ALA A 454 -18.86 18.50 5.28
N ALA A 455 -17.76 18.85 4.59
CA ALA A 455 -16.85 17.90 3.97
C ALA A 455 -16.22 16.90 4.95
N ASN A 456 -16.07 17.27 6.22
CA ASN A 456 -15.52 16.42 7.28
C ASN A 456 -16.60 15.85 8.23
N GLY A 457 -17.89 16.02 7.91
CA GLY A 457 -18.99 15.41 8.66
C GLY A 457 -19.34 16.09 9.98
N HIS A 458 -18.90 17.33 10.21
CA HIS A 458 -19.10 18.05 11.46
C HIS A 458 -20.48 18.73 11.55
N LEU A 459 -21.55 17.93 11.63
CA LEU A 459 -22.94 18.42 11.63
C LEU A 459 -23.22 19.50 12.69
N VAL A 460 -22.68 19.36 13.90
CA VAL A 460 -22.94 20.33 14.99
C VAL A 460 -22.37 21.70 14.65
N VAL A 461 -21.19 21.74 14.01
CA VAL A 461 -20.59 22.99 13.53
C VAL A 461 -21.39 23.57 12.37
N VAL A 462 -21.82 22.73 11.41
CA VAL A 462 -22.68 23.16 10.30
C VAL A 462 -23.97 23.81 10.81
N LYS A 463 -24.64 23.19 11.79
CA LYS A 463 -25.83 23.76 12.46
C LYS A 463 -25.54 25.10 13.10
N PHE A 464 -24.47 25.17 13.90
CA PHE A 464 -24.07 26.42 14.54
C PHE A 464 -23.82 27.54 13.54
N LEU A 465 -23.06 27.26 12.46
CA LEU A 465 -22.77 28.23 11.42
C LEU A 465 -24.05 28.66 10.68
N HIS A 466 -24.98 27.74 10.41
CA HIS A 466 -26.26 28.08 9.79
C HIS A 466 -27.11 29.01 10.66
N ASP A 467 -27.22 28.70 11.95
CA ASP A 467 -28.10 29.43 12.87
C ASP A 467 -27.55 30.82 13.25
N ASN A 468 -26.21 31.00 13.21
CA ASN A 468 -25.54 32.18 13.78
C ASN A 468 -24.75 33.02 12.77
N ARG A 469 -24.58 32.56 11.51
CA ARG A 469 -23.79 33.24 10.47
C ARG A 469 -24.59 33.41 9.18
N SER A 470 -24.29 34.45 8.41
CA SER A 470 -25.02 34.81 7.19
C SER A 470 -24.25 34.52 5.90
N GLU A 471 -22.97 34.15 6.00
CA GLU A 471 -22.07 33.91 4.87
C GLU A 471 -22.48 32.68 4.05
N GLY A 472 -23.06 31.68 4.72
CA GLY A 472 -23.57 30.49 4.06
C GLY A 472 -22.48 29.48 3.66
N CYS A 473 -22.68 28.83 2.52
CA CYS A 473 -21.87 27.75 1.97
C CYS A 473 -21.96 27.78 0.45
N THR A 474 -21.23 26.90 -0.22
CA THR A 474 -21.37 26.64 -1.66
C THR A 474 -21.96 25.25 -1.89
N ASP A 475 -22.12 24.85 -3.16
CA ASP A 475 -22.47 23.48 -3.54
C ASP A 475 -21.42 22.46 -3.06
N ALA A 476 -20.18 22.91 -2.78
CA ALA A 476 -19.11 22.07 -2.25
C ALA A 476 -19.45 21.46 -0.88
N ALA A 477 -20.27 22.12 -0.05
CA ALA A 477 -20.69 21.59 1.25
C ALA A 477 -21.45 20.26 1.09
N MET A 478 -22.53 20.29 0.30
CA MET A 478 -23.35 19.10 0.04
C MET A 478 -22.58 18.08 -0.79
N HIS A 479 -21.84 18.54 -1.81
CA HIS A 479 -21.04 17.67 -2.66
C HIS A 479 -20.05 16.83 -1.86
N ARG A 480 -19.20 17.46 -1.05
CA ARG A 480 -18.16 16.74 -0.29
C ARG A 480 -18.74 15.94 0.88
N ALA A 481 -19.81 16.41 1.51
CA ALA A 481 -20.52 15.64 2.53
C ALA A 481 -21.08 14.33 1.95
N ALA A 482 -21.64 14.39 0.74
CA ALA A 482 -22.18 13.22 0.05
C ALA A 482 -21.08 12.23 -0.35
N VAL A 483 -19.94 12.71 -0.87
CA VAL A 483 -18.78 11.86 -1.19
C VAL A 483 -18.22 11.17 0.06
N GLY A 484 -18.21 11.88 1.19
CA GLY A 484 -17.78 11.34 2.49
C GLY A 484 -18.77 10.37 3.15
N GLY A 485 -20.00 10.24 2.63
CA GLY A 485 -21.03 9.39 3.23
C GLY A 485 -21.73 10.02 4.44
N PHE A 486 -21.60 11.33 4.66
CA PHE A 486 -22.17 12.02 5.82
C PHE A 486 -23.65 12.36 5.61
N LEU A 487 -24.51 11.33 5.57
CA LEU A 487 -25.94 11.44 5.26
C LEU A 487 -26.67 12.51 6.09
N GLU A 488 -26.41 12.59 7.39
CA GLU A 488 -27.08 13.54 8.28
C GLU A 488 -26.70 15.00 7.97
N VAL A 489 -25.48 15.23 7.49
CA VAL A 489 -25.07 16.55 6.98
C VAL A 489 -25.77 16.86 5.66
N VAL A 490 -25.86 15.88 4.76
CA VAL A 490 -26.55 16.04 3.46
C VAL A 490 -28.04 16.36 3.67
N LYS A 491 -28.73 15.64 4.55
CA LYS A 491 -30.14 15.91 4.93
C LYS A 491 -30.30 17.32 5.48
N TYR A 492 -29.45 17.70 6.43
CA TYR A 492 -29.53 19.01 7.05
C TYR A 492 -29.31 20.14 6.02
N LEU A 493 -28.30 20.03 5.17
CA LEU A 493 -28.04 21.00 4.10
C LEU A 493 -29.20 21.03 3.10
N HIS A 494 -29.79 19.89 2.77
CA HIS A 494 -30.94 19.81 1.87
C HIS A 494 -32.17 20.55 2.41
N GLU A 495 -32.47 20.38 3.70
CA GLU A 495 -33.67 20.95 4.34
C GLU A 495 -33.55 22.44 4.61
N ASN A 496 -32.33 22.93 4.87
CA ASN A 496 -32.09 24.27 5.42
C ASN A 496 -31.33 25.21 4.45
N ARG A 497 -30.86 24.71 3.30
CA ARG A 497 -30.00 25.46 2.37
C ARG A 497 -30.45 25.27 0.91
N ASN A 498 -30.19 26.29 0.07
CA ASN A 498 -30.68 26.36 -1.31
C ASN A 498 -29.57 26.26 -2.37
N GLU A 499 -28.31 26.15 -1.97
CA GLU A 499 -27.16 26.06 -2.87
C GLU A 499 -27.15 24.76 -3.69
N GLY A 500 -27.76 23.70 -3.15
CA GLY A 500 -27.90 22.41 -3.83
C GLY A 500 -26.55 21.69 -4.03
N CYS A 501 -26.49 20.86 -5.07
CA CYS A 501 -25.29 20.16 -5.46
C CYS A 501 -25.19 20.08 -6.99
N THR A 502 -24.20 19.35 -7.51
CA THR A 502 -24.07 19.08 -8.96
C THR A 502 -24.27 17.59 -9.25
N ALA A 503 -24.51 17.21 -10.50
CA ALA A 503 -24.63 15.80 -10.92
C ALA A 503 -23.40 14.95 -10.52
N ALA A 504 -22.20 15.54 -10.50
CA ALA A 504 -20.97 14.90 -10.04
C ALA A 504 -21.04 14.42 -8.57
N THR A 505 -21.97 14.96 -7.78
CA THR A 505 -22.20 14.56 -6.39
C THR A 505 -22.70 13.14 -6.30
N MET A 506 -23.73 12.80 -7.09
CA MET A 506 -24.25 11.43 -7.11
C MET A 506 -23.26 10.47 -7.74
N ASP A 507 -22.53 10.90 -8.80
CA ASP A 507 -21.48 10.10 -9.43
C ASP A 507 -20.38 9.68 -8.44
N MET A 508 -19.86 10.64 -7.68
CA MET A 508 -18.78 10.38 -6.73
C MET A 508 -19.27 9.65 -5.48
N ALA A 509 -20.51 9.91 -5.01
CA ALA A 509 -21.13 9.14 -3.93
C ALA A 509 -21.32 7.66 -4.33
N ALA A 510 -21.78 7.42 -5.56
CA ALA A 510 -21.92 6.09 -6.13
C ALA A 510 -20.56 5.38 -6.27
N SER A 511 -19.54 6.09 -6.76
CA SER A 511 -18.17 5.59 -6.81
C SER A 511 -17.65 5.17 -5.43
N ARG A 512 -18.04 5.86 -4.35
CA ARG A 512 -17.63 5.53 -2.98
C ARG A 512 -18.51 4.47 -2.30
N GLY A 513 -19.52 3.96 -2.98
CA GLY A 513 -20.44 2.95 -2.42
C GLY A 513 -21.43 3.51 -1.39
N GLN A 514 -21.67 4.83 -1.40
CA GLN A 514 -22.53 5.49 -0.40
C GLN A 514 -24.02 5.36 -0.76
N LEU A 515 -24.55 4.14 -0.71
CA LEU A 515 -25.92 3.83 -1.16
C LEU A 515 -26.98 4.70 -0.48
N GLU A 516 -26.89 4.90 0.84
CA GLU A 516 -27.89 5.70 1.58
C GLU A 516 -27.93 7.16 1.11
N VAL A 517 -26.76 7.74 0.80
CA VAL A 517 -26.64 9.09 0.25
C VAL A 517 -27.18 9.13 -1.18
N VAL A 518 -26.85 8.14 -2.01
CA VAL A 518 -27.35 8.04 -3.39
C VAL A 518 -28.89 7.94 -3.40
N ASN A 519 -29.48 7.11 -2.53
CA ASN A 519 -30.93 7.00 -2.36
C ASN A 519 -31.55 8.34 -1.96
N PHE A 520 -30.94 9.03 -0.99
CA PHE A 520 -31.41 10.32 -0.53
C PHE A 520 -31.38 11.38 -1.63
N LEU A 521 -30.25 11.48 -2.35
CA LEU A 521 -30.09 12.42 -3.45
C LEU A 521 -31.08 12.11 -4.58
N HIS A 522 -31.29 10.84 -4.93
CA HIS A 522 -32.26 10.46 -5.96
C HIS A 522 -33.70 10.86 -5.56
N ALA A 523 -34.10 10.58 -4.32
CA ALA A 523 -35.49 10.83 -3.89
C ALA A 523 -35.82 12.32 -3.69
N ASN A 524 -34.81 13.16 -3.40
CA ASN A 524 -35.05 14.52 -2.95
C ASN A 524 -34.40 15.62 -3.82
N ARG A 525 -33.55 15.27 -4.80
CA ARG A 525 -32.81 16.21 -5.64
C ARG A 525 -33.02 15.92 -7.13
N THR A 526 -32.90 16.95 -7.97
CA THR A 526 -33.24 16.89 -9.40
C THR A 526 -32.02 16.92 -10.32
N GLU A 527 -30.83 17.18 -9.78
CA GLU A 527 -29.57 17.32 -10.51
C GLU A 527 -29.14 16.03 -11.22
N GLY A 528 -29.57 14.88 -10.70
CA GLY A 528 -29.33 13.57 -11.28
C GLY A 528 -27.89 13.09 -11.20
N CYS A 529 -27.52 12.18 -12.09
CA CYS A 529 -26.17 11.65 -12.21
C CYS A 529 -25.78 11.55 -13.68
N SER A 530 -24.55 11.11 -13.96
CA SER A 530 -24.11 10.72 -15.30
C SER A 530 -23.90 9.20 -15.38
N THR A 531 -23.50 8.70 -16.54
CA THR A 531 -23.11 7.29 -16.71
C THR A 531 -21.91 6.89 -15.83
N GLU A 532 -21.09 7.86 -15.40
CA GLU A 532 -19.94 7.61 -14.52
C GLU A 532 -20.35 7.10 -13.13
N ALA A 533 -21.58 7.39 -12.66
CA ALA A 533 -22.08 6.85 -11.40
C ALA A 533 -22.07 5.31 -11.41
N MET A 534 -22.66 4.71 -12.44
CA MET A 534 -22.77 3.26 -12.57
C MET A 534 -21.43 2.65 -13.02
N ASP A 535 -20.70 3.31 -13.93
CA ASP A 535 -19.38 2.85 -14.39
C ASP A 535 -18.37 2.73 -13.23
N ALA A 536 -18.28 3.77 -12.40
CA ALA A 536 -17.33 3.80 -11.28
C ALA A 536 -17.78 2.91 -10.12
N ALA A 537 -19.09 2.82 -9.83
CA ALA A 537 -19.62 1.89 -8.83
C ALA A 537 -19.34 0.43 -9.23
N ALA A 538 -19.50 0.10 -10.51
CA ALA A 538 -19.20 -1.23 -11.05
C ALA A 538 -17.72 -1.58 -10.94
N GLY A 539 -16.83 -0.66 -11.35
CA GLY A 539 -15.37 -0.84 -11.25
C GLY A 539 -14.83 -0.99 -9.82
N ARG A 540 -15.57 -0.52 -8.81
CA ARG A 540 -15.23 -0.66 -7.38
C ARG A 540 -16.01 -1.75 -6.64
N GLY A 541 -16.90 -2.46 -7.35
CA GLY A 541 -17.60 -3.63 -6.81
C GLY A 541 -18.85 -3.33 -6.00
N HIS A 542 -19.38 -2.10 -6.07
CA HIS A 542 -20.58 -1.66 -5.33
C HIS A 542 -21.87 -2.12 -6.04
N LEU A 543 -22.14 -3.43 -6.02
CA LEU A 543 -23.28 -4.05 -6.73
C LEU A 543 -24.65 -3.51 -6.29
N ASP A 544 -24.79 -3.20 -5.01
CA ASP A 544 -26.00 -2.59 -4.43
C ASP A 544 -26.30 -1.21 -5.02
N VAL A 545 -25.28 -0.37 -5.17
CA VAL A 545 -25.37 0.92 -5.86
C VAL A 545 -25.66 0.73 -7.35
N VAL A 546 -25.00 -0.22 -8.01
CA VAL A 546 -25.25 -0.53 -9.44
C VAL A 546 -26.70 -0.94 -9.68
N LYS A 547 -27.25 -1.82 -8.83
CA LYS A 547 -28.66 -2.24 -8.90
C LYS A 547 -29.61 -1.06 -8.73
N PHE A 548 -29.37 -0.25 -7.69
CA PHE A 548 -30.18 0.93 -7.43
C PHE A 548 -30.18 1.90 -8.63
N LEU A 549 -29.00 2.23 -9.16
CA LEU A 549 -28.87 3.13 -10.30
C LEU A 549 -29.53 2.57 -11.57
N HIS A 550 -29.66 1.26 -11.70
CA HIS A 550 -30.35 0.67 -12.85
C HIS A 550 -31.87 0.66 -12.71
N GLU A 551 -32.37 0.35 -11.51
CA GLU A 551 -33.80 0.25 -11.24
C GLU A 551 -34.46 1.64 -11.24
N GLU A 552 -33.77 2.64 -10.68
CA GLU A 552 -34.35 3.95 -10.39
C GLU A 552 -33.91 5.06 -11.35
N ARG A 553 -32.92 4.81 -12.23
CA ARG A 553 -32.36 5.85 -13.12
C ARG A 553 -32.26 5.43 -14.59
N LEU A 554 -32.29 6.42 -15.48
CA LEU A 554 -32.37 6.22 -16.94
C LEU A 554 -31.04 6.48 -17.66
N GLU A 555 -30.07 7.12 -17.00
CA GLU A 555 -28.77 7.50 -17.56
C GLU A 555 -27.96 6.28 -18.02
N GLY A 556 -28.06 5.17 -17.29
CA GLY A 556 -27.40 3.92 -17.65
C GLY A 556 -25.90 3.88 -17.35
N CYS A 557 -25.18 3.03 -18.08
CA CYS A 557 -23.72 2.89 -17.99
C CYS A 557 -23.09 2.93 -19.38
N THR A 558 -21.77 2.90 -19.45
CA THR A 558 -21.03 2.64 -20.69
C THR A 558 -20.39 1.24 -20.62
N THR A 559 -19.62 0.87 -21.65
CA THR A 559 -18.80 -0.35 -21.61
C THR A 559 -17.78 -0.32 -20.47
N ARG A 560 -17.44 0.86 -19.93
CA ARG A 560 -16.47 1.02 -18.83
C ARG A 560 -16.94 0.35 -17.54
N ALA A 561 -18.26 0.27 -17.27
CA ALA A 561 -18.79 -0.46 -16.12
C ALA A 561 -18.31 -1.92 -16.13
N MET A 562 -18.52 -2.61 -17.25
CA MET A 562 -18.17 -4.01 -17.38
C MET A 562 -16.65 -4.20 -17.49
N ASP A 563 -15.96 -3.36 -18.27
CA ASP A 563 -14.50 -3.42 -18.43
C ASP A 563 -13.77 -3.26 -17.09
N SER A 564 -14.16 -2.26 -16.30
CA SER A 564 -13.54 -1.98 -15.00
C SER A 564 -13.86 -3.07 -13.99
N ALA A 565 -15.10 -3.58 -13.96
CA ALA A 565 -15.47 -4.71 -13.12
C ALA A 565 -14.71 -5.99 -13.48
N CYS A 566 -14.46 -6.24 -14.77
CA CYS A 566 -13.64 -7.35 -15.26
C CYS A 566 -12.17 -7.23 -14.84
N SER A 567 -11.59 -6.03 -14.97
CA SER A 567 -10.21 -5.74 -14.57
C SER A 567 -10.02 -5.88 -13.03
N ALA A 568 -10.99 -5.40 -12.25
CA ALA A 568 -10.96 -5.44 -10.79
C ALA A 568 -11.38 -6.80 -10.17
N GLY A 569 -11.93 -7.73 -10.96
CA GLY A 569 -12.30 -9.07 -10.48
C GLY A 569 -13.69 -9.15 -9.83
N HIS A 570 -14.60 -8.22 -10.12
CA HIS A 570 -15.94 -8.15 -9.52
C HIS A 570 -16.99 -8.97 -10.29
N LEU A 571 -16.87 -10.31 -10.28
CA LEU A 571 -17.74 -11.22 -11.05
C LEU A 571 -19.25 -11.03 -10.78
N ASN A 572 -19.62 -10.73 -9.53
CA ASN A 572 -21.01 -10.47 -9.15
C ASN A 572 -21.60 -9.26 -9.87
N VAL A 573 -20.80 -8.22 -10.08
CA VAL A 573 -21.17 -7.03 -10.87
C VAL A 573 -21.19 -7.39 -12.36
N VAL A 574 -20.19 -8.10 -12.88
CA VAL A 574 -20.11 -8.50 -14.29
C VAL A 574 -21.33 -9.36 -14.69
N ARG A 575 -21.68 -10.37 -13.90
CA ARG A 575 -22.87 -11.22 -14.14
C ARG A 575 -24.15 -10.41 -14.17
N TRP A 576 -24.28 -9.50 -13.21
CA TRP A 576 -25.48 -8.69 -13.08
C TRP A 576 -25.60 -7.69 -14.24
N LEU A 577 -24.52 -6.99 -14.61
CA LEU A 577 -24.48 -6.10 -15.77
C LEU A 577 -24.83 -6.86 -17.04
N HIS A 578 -24.23 -8.02 -17.27
CA HIS A 578 -24.52 -8.83 -18.45
C HIS A 578 -26.01 -9.20 -18.59
N GLN A 579 -26.66 -9.56 -17.48
CA GLN A 579 -28.07 -9.98 -17.48
C GLN A 579 -29.05 -8.82 -17.66
N ASN A 580 -28.69 -7.61 -17.23
CA ASN A 580 -29.63 -6.49 -17.10
C ASN A 580 -29.30 -5.30 -18.01
N ARG A 581 -28.12 -5.28 -18.66
CA ARG A 581 -27.62 -4.17 -19.48
C ARG A 581 -27.19 -4.64 -20.87
N GLY A 582 -27.37 -3.78 -21.87
CA GLY A 582 -27.11 -4.07 -23.29
C GLY A 582 -25.78 -3.53 -23.81
N GLU A 583 -25.12 -2.64 -23.06
CA GLU A 583 -23.89 -1.94 -23.46
C GLU A 583 -22.71 -2.88 -23.63
N GLY A 584 -22.62 -3.89 -22.76
CA GLY A 584 -21.60 -4.90 -22.84
C GLY A 584 -20.20 -4.49 -22.42
N CYS A 585 -19.20 -5.23 -22.91
CA CYS A 585 -17.79 -4.99 -22.64
C CYS A 585 -17.00 -4.76 -23.92
N SER A 586 -15.89 -4.02 -23.82
CA SER A 586 -14.92 -3.92 -24.90
C SER A 586 -13.91 -5.09 -24.86
N PRO A 587 -13.11 -5.29 -25.92
CA PRO A 587 -12.03 -6.29 -25.92
C PRO A 587 -10.99 -6.07 -24.79
N ALA A 588 -10.92 -4.87 -24.21
CA ALA A 588 -10.06 -4.58 -23.07
C ALA A 588 -10.48 -5.37 -21.82
N ALA A 589 -11.79 -5.63 -21.61
CA ALA A 589 -12.28 -6.43 -20.48
C ALA A 589 -11.67 -7.83 -20.45
N ILE A 590 -11.63 -8.49 -21.61
CA ILE A 590 -11.10 -9.85 -21.75
C ILE A 590 -9.59 -9.84 -21.52
N LYS A 591 -8.89 -8.92 -22.17
CA LYS A 591 -7.44 -8.73 -21.99
C LYS A 591 -7.07 -8.54 -20.53
N ASP A 592 -7.77 -7.65 -19.84
CA ASP A 592 -7.49 -7.30 -18.45
C ASP A 592 -7.85 -8.45 -17.51
N ALA A 593 -8.99 -9.13 -17.73
CA ALA A 593 -9.37 -10.30 -16.94
C ALA A 593 -8.33 -11.43 -17.07
N VAL A 594 -7.82 -11.69 -18.28
CA VAL A 594 -6.74 -12.66 -18.52
C VAL A 594 -5.45 -12.23 -17.82
N SER A 595 -5.03 -10.97 -18.02
CA SER A 595 -3.77 -10.44 -17.47
C SER A 595 -3.78 -10.34 -15.95
N ARG A 596 -4.95 -10.17 -15.32
CA ARG A 596 -5.14 -10.15 -13.86
C ARG A 596 -5.36 -11.55 -13.27
N GLY A 597 -5.57 -12.56 -14.10
CA GLY A 597 -5.83 -13.94 -13.65
C GLY A 597 -7.27 -14.17 -13.15
N ASN A 598 -8.24 -13.37 -13.57
CA ASN A 598 -9.66 -13.44 -13.17
C ASN A 598 -10.40 -14.53 -13.96
N PHE A 599 -10.07 -15.81 -13.73
CA PHE A 599 -10.55 -16.93 -14.55
C PHE A 599 -12.08 -17.09 -14.53
N GLU A 600 -12.74 -16.86 -13.38
CA GLU A 600 -14.21 -16.95 -13.31
C GLU A 600 -14.90 -15.96 -14.27
N ILE A 601 -14.30 -14.78 -14.46
CA ILE A 601 -14.79 -13.75 -15.38
C ILE A 601 -14.49 -14.16 -16.82
N VAL A 602 -13.31 -14.69 -17.12
CA VAL A 602 -12.95 -15.18 -18.46
C VAL A 602 -13.92 -16.27 -18.92
N MET A 603 -14.21 -17.26 -18.06
CA MET A 603 -15.16 -18.33 -18.36
C MET A 603 -16.58 -17.80 -18.60
N PHE A 604 -17.00 -16.84 -17.76
CA PHE A 604 -18.30 -16.21 -17.90
C PHE A 604 -18.44 -15.45 -19.23
N LEU A 605 -17.45 -14.63 -19.58
CA LEU A 605 -17.45 -13.87 -20.83
C LEU A 605 -17.45 -14.79 -22.05
N TYR A 606 -16.68 -15.89 -22.02
CA TYR A 606 -16.66 -16.84 -23.14
C TYR A 606 -17.99 -17.57 -23.32
N ALA A 607 -18.60 -18.05 -22.23
CA ALA A 607 -19.84 -18.81 -22.28
C ALA A 607 -21.03 -17.96 -22.76
N GLU A 608 -21.13 -16.72 -22.27
CA GLU A 608 -22.29 -15.86 -22.54
C GLU A 608 -22.06 -14.90 -23.73
N ARG A 609 -20.80 -14.65 -24.15
CA ARG A 609 -20.45 -13.71 -25.21
C ARG A 609 -19.39 -14.26 -26.19
N PRO A 610 -19.62 -15.42 -26.82
CA PRO A 610 -18.61 -16.06 -27.68
C PRO A 610 -18.21 -15.22 -28.90
N PHE A 611 -19.14 -14.46 -29.49
CA PHE A 611 -18.85 -13.65 -30.69
C PHE A 611 -18.09 -12.35 -30.40
N GLU A 612 -18.13 -11.87 -29.17
CA GLU A 612 -17.35 -10.69 -28.72
C GLU A 612 -16.02 -11.10 -28.08
N PHE A 613 -15.79 -12.42 -27.94
CA PHE A 613 -14.58 -12.96 -27.35
C PHE A 613 -13.43 -12.94 -28.34
N HIS A 614 -12.83 -11.77 -28.55
CA HIS A 614 -11.69 -11.60 -29.45
C HIS A 614 -10.57 -10.74 -28.84
N PHE A 615 -9.33 -11.01 -29.24
CA PHE A 615 -8.19 -10.18 -28.86
C PHE A 615 -7.82 -9.20 -29.97
N PRO A 616 -7.50 -7.93 -29.65
CA PRO A 616 -6.98 -7.00 -30.64
C PRO A 616 -5.67 -7.51 -31.28
N PRO A 617 -5.39 -7.22 -32.56
CA PRO A 617 -4.09 -7.52 -33.15
C PRO A 617 -2.96 -6.86 -32.36
N ALA A 618 -1.85 -7.59 -32.15
CA ALA A 618 -0.71 -7.15 -31.33
C ALA A 618 -1.07 -6.84 -29.85
N CYS A 619 -2.11 -7.48 -29.31
CA CYS A 619 -2.43 -7.40 -27.89
C CYS A 619 -1.30 -7.99 -27.05
N ILE A 620 -0.87 -7.25 -26.02
CA ILE A 620 0.11 -7.71 -25.03
C ILE A 620 -0.65 -8.24 -23.81
N LEU A 621 -0.52 -9.54 -23.56
CA LEU A 621 -1.08 -10.24 -22.41
C LEU A 621 0.01 -10.53 -21.38
N SER A 622 -0.23 -10.20 -20.12
CA SER A 622 0.62 -10.69 -19.05
C SER A 622 0.24 -12.15 -18.77
N ALA A 623 1.19 -13.07 -18.94
CA ALA A 623 0.96 -14.48 -18.71
C ALA A 623 0.89 -14.75 -17.20
N ALA A 624 -0.31 -14.59 -16.62
CA ALA A 624 -0.53 -14.60 -15.17
C ALA A 624 -0.84 -15.98 -14.58
N ARG A 625 -1.52 -16.86 -15.33
CA ARG A 625 -1.96 -18.18 -14.87
C ARG A 625 -1.90 -19.21 -16.01
N LEU A 626 -1.25 -20.34 -15.75
CA LEU A 626 -1.13 -21.42 -16.74
C LEU A 626 -2.47 -22.08 -17.05
N GLU A 627 -3.37 -22.11 -16.09
CA GLU A 627 -4.70 -22.68 -16.23
C GLU A 627 -5.53 -21.88 -17.25
N ILE A 628 -5.42 -20.55 -17.23
CA ILE A 628 -6.04 -19.66 -18.22
C ILE A 628 -5.37 -19.81 -19.58
N MET A 629 -4.03 -19.86 -19.61
CA MET A 629 -3.28 -19.99 -20.86
C MET A 629 -3.58 -21.31 -21.59
N GLU A 630 -3.61 -22.41 -20.85
CA GLU A 630 -4.00 -23.73 -21.36
C GLU A 630 -5.43 -23.72 -21.89
N TRP A 631 -6.35 -23.09 -21.15
CA TRP A 631 -7.73 -22.93 -21.61
C TRP A 631 -7.83 -22.10 -22.90
N LEU A 632 -7.13 -20.97 -22.99
CA LEU A 632 -7.08 -20.11 -24.19
C LEU A 632 -6.55 -20.87 -25.41
N LEU A 633 -5.51 -21.70 -25.25
CA LEU A 633 -4.98 -22.51 -26.34
C LEU A 633 -5.97 -23.57 -26.84
N ARG A 634 -6.77 -24.16 -25.95
CA ARG A 634 -7.74 -25.19 -26.33
C ARG A 634 -8.99 -24.60 -26.97
N GLN A 635 -9.50 -23.50 -26.43
CA GLN A 635 -10.83 -22.96 -26.79
C GLN A 635 -10.78 -21.75 -27.73
N CYS A 636 -9.66 -21.02 -27.75
CA CYS A 636 -9.55 -19.71 -28.41
C CYS A 636 -8.28 -19.59 -29.29
N GLN A 637 -7.74 -20.70 -29.78
CA GLN A 637 -6.47 -20.71 -30.53
C GLN A 637 -6.44 -19.74 -31.72
N SER A 638 -7.56 -19.61 -32.44
CA SER A 638 -7.72 -18.69 -33.58
C SER A 638 -7.62 -17.22 -33.19
N GLU A 639 -8.08 -16.88 -31.98
CA GLU A 639 -8.12 -15.51 -31.45
C GLU A 639 -6.75 -15.03 -30.94
N LEU A 640 -5.82 -15.96 -30.69
CA LEU A 640 -4.47 -15.63 -30.19
C LEU A 640 -3.52 -15.17 -31.29
N GLY A 641 -3.96 -15.20 -32.55
CA GLY A 641 -3.16 -14.81 -33.72
C GLY A 641 -2.54 -13.41 -33.57
N GLY A 642 -1.21 -13.35 -33.47
CA GLY A 642 -0.48 -12.09 -33.36
C GLY A 642 -0.42 -11.47 -31.96
N CYS A 643 -0.98 -12.10 -30.93
CA CYS A 643 -0.82 -11.68 -29.53
C CYS A 643 0.60 -11.94 -29.01
N GLU A 644 1.07 -11.03 -28.16
CA GLU A 644 2.35 -11.11 -27.45
C GLU A 644 2.10 -11.39 -25.96
N PHE A 645 2.91 -12.27 -25.37
CA PHE A 645 2.77 -12.75 -24.01
C PHE A 645 4.03 -12.42 -23.22
N LEU A 646 3.86 -11.66 -22.15
CA LEU A 646 4.94 -11.30 -21.23
C LEU A 646 4.93 -12.27 -20.05
N ALA A 647 6.00 -13.04 -19.91
CA ALA A 647 6.25 -13.94 -18.78
C ALA A 647 7.46 -13.45 -17.97
N ASP A 648 7.41 -13.58 -16.64
CA ASP A 648 8.58 -13.34 -15.79
C ASP A 648 9.67 -14.36 -16.14
N ARG A 649 10.91 -13.89 -16.34
CA ARG A 649 12.06 -14.74 -16.70
C ARG A 649 12.37 -15.78 -15.62
N SER A 650 12.14 -15.45 -14.36
CA SER A 650 12.28 -16.38 -13.23
C SER A 650 11.15 -17.41 -13.17
N ASN A 651 10.04 -17.21 -13.89
CA ASN A 651 9.02 -18.24 -14.04
C ASN A 651 9.42 -19.22 -15.17
N TRP A 652 10.51 -19.96 -14.95
CA TRP A 652 11.08 -20.84 -15.96
C TRP A 652 10.08 -21.87 -16.47
N HIS A 653 9.23 -22.41 -15.60
CA HIS A 653 8.19 -23.37 -15.95
C HIS A 653 7.19 -22.79 -16.95
N LEU A 654 6.72 -21.56 -16.73
CA LEU A 654 5.84 -20.89 -17.69
C LEU A 654 6.55 -20.67 -19.02
N ASN A 655 7.83 -20.29 -19.01
CA ASN A 655 8.62 -20.09 -20.23
C ASN A 655 8.85 -21.40 -21.00
N GLU A 656 9.20 -22.49 -20.31
CA GLU A 656 9.34 -23.82 -20.92
C GLU A 656 8.00 -24.34 -21.44
N TRP A 657 6.92 -24.14 -20.69
CA TRP A 657 5.58 -24.52 -21.12
C TRP A 657 5.17 -23.76 -22.39
N LEU A 658 5.41 -22.45 -22.45
CA LEU A 658 5.16 -21.64 -23.65
C LEU A 658 5.99 -22.16 -24.84
N ARG A 659 7.27 -22.44 -24.64
CA ARG A 659 8.14 -23.00 -25.68
C ARG A 659 7.64 -24.37 -26.17
N ALA A 660 7.31 -25.28 -25.25
CA ALA A 660 6.85 -26.63 -25.56
C ALA A 660 5.51 -26.64 -26.32
N ARG A 661 4.67 -25.61 -26.11
CA ARG A 661 3.40 -25.42 -26.83
C ARG A 661 3.54 -24.64 -28.13
N GLY A 662 4.77 -24.36 -28.59
CA GLY A 662 5.03 -23.79 -29.91
C GLY A 662 5.02 -22.26 -29.98
N PHE A 663 5.06 -21.55 -28.83
CA PHE A 663 5.22 -20.10 -28.83
C PHE A 663 6.63 -19.71 -29.33
N ARG A 664 6.68 -18.68 -30.18
CA ARG A 664 7.93 -18.14 -30.71
C ARG A 664 8.50 -17.10 -29.77
N PHE A 665 9.78 -17.19 -29.48
CA PHE A 665 10.51 -16.15 -28.77
C PHE A 665 10.57 -14.86 -29.61
N VAL A 666 10.32 -13.71 -28.99
CA VAL A 666 10.41 -12.39 -29.65
C VAL A 666 11.60 -11.61 -29.12
N SER A 667 11.62 -11.36 -27.82
CA SER A 667 12.63 -10.56 -27.15
C SER A 667 12.68 -10.92 -25.66
N GLN A 668 13.78 -10.54 -24.99
CA GLN A 668 13.90 -10.65 -23.54
C GLN A 668 14.62 -9.43 -22.98
N ASN A 669 14.27 -9.06 -21.76
CA ASN A 669 15.05 -8.16 -20.92
C ASN A 669 15.46 -8.90 -19.63
N ASP A 670 16.03 -8.19 -18.67
CA ASP A 670 16.51 -8.80 -17.42
C ASP A 670 15.40 -9.46 -16.59
N SER A 671 14.15 -9.03 -16.75
CA SER A 671 13.00 -9.42 -15.92
C SER A 671 11.91 -10.20 -16.66
N LEU A 672 11.72 -9.95 -17.95
CA LEU A 672 10.60 -10.45 -18.73
C LEU A 672 11.08 -11.08 -20.04
N VAL A 673 10.37 -12.13 -20.44
CA VAL A 673 10.51 -12.77 -21.76
C VAL A 673 9.22 -12.54 -22.53
N CYS A 674 9.36 -12.04 -23.76
CA CYS A 674 8.25 -11.83 -24.69
C CYS A 674 8.13 -13.03 -25.64
N TRP A 675 6.94 -13.63 -25.63
CA TRP A 675 6.56 -14.76 -26.47
C TRP A 675 5.45 -14.37 -27.42
N LYS A 676 5.39 -14.98 -28.60
CA LYS A 676 4.36 -14.72 -29.60
C LYS A 676 3.76 -16.01 -30.10
N TRP A 677 2.43 -16.06 -30.14
CA TRP A 677 1.72 -17.18 -30.75
C TRP A 677 1.94 -17.17 -32.27
N GLY A 678 2.33 -18.32 -32.83
CA GLY A 678 2.64 -18.49 -34.26
C GLY A 678 1.50 -19.20 -35.01
N ASP A 679 1.32 -18.84 -36.28
CA ASP A 679 0.36 -19.48 -37.18
C ASP A 679 0.69 -20.98 -37.34
N PRO A 680 -0.23 -21.92 -37.00
CA PRO A 680 0.04 -23.36 -37.04
C PRO A 680 0.40 -23.88 -38.43
N LEU A 681 0.00 -23.18 -39.50
CA LEU A 681 0.20 -23.62 -40.89
C LEU A 681 1.67 -23.57 -41.35
N ALA A 682 2.58 -23.00 -40.56
CA ALA A 682 4.02 -22.98 -40.85
C ALA A 682 4.82 -24.08 -40.10
N GLN A 683 4.18 -24.96 -39.33
CA GLN A 683 4.85 -26.04 -38.60
C GLN A 683 4.44 -27.41 -39.16
N HIS A 684 5.44 -28.17 -39.62
CA HIS A 684 5.31 -29.37 -40.44
C HIS A 684 4.47 -30.52 -39.83
N PRO A 685 3.85 -31.37 -40.68
CA PRO A 685 3.18 -32.59 -40.30
C PRO A 685 4.21 -33.69 -40.07
N ASN A 686 4.52 -34.03 -38.82
CA ASN A 686 5.08 -35.33 -38.43
C ASN A 686 5.23 -35.35 -36.91
N MET A 687 4.19 -35.82 -36.22
CA MET A 687 4.30 -36.68 -35.04
C MET A 687 2.87 -37.14 -34.69
N LEU A 688 2.50 -38.29 -35.27
CA LEU A 688 1.49 -39.21 -34.76
C LEU A 688 2.12 -40.07 -33.67
#